data_AF-A0A963YVX3-F1
#
_entry.id   AF-A0A963YVX3-F1
#
_cell.length_a   1.000
_cell.length_b   1.000
_cell.length_c   1.000
_cell.angle_alpha   90.00
_cell.angle_beta   90.00
_cell.angle_gamma   90.00
#
_symmetry.space_group_name_H-M   'P 1'
#
loop_
_entity.id
_entity.type
_entity.pdbx_description
1 polymer ?
#
loop_
_entity_poly.entity_id
_entity_poly.type
_entity_poly.pdbx_seq_one_letter_code
_entity_poly.pdbx_strand_id
1 'polypeptide(L)'
;MEPVLRVLMAGPGVTLQDGGRQGYLRFGVTPAGPMDPLAFATANRALGNAPGSTAIEVGLGGVEFTVENAALTVAIAGGHFTITLDGRRLPPALLLRLDVGSKVKITAGPAGAWCYVALAGRLQVAPMLGSTATHTRSGFGGLDGRALRAGDGLGIAEPRRLDAASGILEAPWLDRPSEVIRVLLGPQDDYFAPDQIEAFLAGPWTLSTKGDRMAYFLEGPRLTHAEGFNIVSDGVAMGAIQVPGEGQPIVLMADRQPTGGYPKIATVIGVDLGRLAQARAGTSFRFASVTIADAVAARRAEMERLESTIPIAPLRRTEFSSQFLLGLNLTDGGPDVPDSAVTVEKRHAAGKLTAQERLDVLFDDAQWEPLQDAAPSALILAKGHVDGRQIYAVSRDTAVRQGAFFANEMRALAGLIERAAAESVPLVLFFDGRAIAPGEDAETLAAMVALQAAFRPSAAPRLAVVLGASTGLDALVASMADFMIVATDQGFVASGGPDLVQAVTNEILSGAEIGGALIHAAAGGMVDLVPHDIAALARVRDLLDMLPDDGTMPAGDAGRDAPRLDRLVPLGLTETYDVRDILAAVADDGRFMEIAAEGAANLVTGFMRIGGETLGVLANQPAVLGGVLDVPAFAKATRFVERCAALSIPLLTIVDCPGLMPGPAQEKAGLLYHAAALSRALALFAPPRVTLLTRNLPASVAALMGIGQGKTYRWASARPQIGETIPPPDTRRWLLAGLGR
;
A
#
# COMPACT_ATOMS: atom_id res chain seq x y z
N MET A 1 32.24 20.19 -3.05
CA MET A 1 32.15 21.01 -4.27
C MET A 1 30.71 21.45 -4.42
N GLU A 2 30.45 22.68 -4.89
CA GLU A 2 29.09 23.13 -5.14
C GLU A 2 28.48 22.38 -6.34
N PRO A 3 27.19 21.97 -6.28
CA PRO A 3 26.51 21.34 -7.40
C PRO A 3 26.48 22.27 -8.62
N VAL A 4 26.59 21.69 -9.81
CA VAL A 4 26.37 22.40 -11.07
C VAL A 4 25.30 21.67 -11.86
N LEU A 5 24.28 22.40 -12.30
CA LEU A 5 23.26 21.89 -13.21
C LEU A 5 23.70 22.17 -14.66
N ARG A 6 24.07 21.13 -15.39
CA ARG A 6 24.52 21.22 -16.78
C ARG A 6 23.34 21.04 -17.72
N VAL A 7 23.09 22.03 -18.58
CA VAL A 7 22.08 21.93 -19.64
C VAL A 7 22.62 21.09 -20.78
N LEU A 8 21.98 19.95 -21.05
CA LEU A 8 22.31 19.06 -22.17
C LEU A 8 21.54 19.46 -23.44
N MET A 9 20.30 19.90 -23.28
CA MET A 9 19.43 20.39 -24.34
C MET A 9 18.49 21.45 -23.77
N ALA A 10 18.21 22.50 -24.53
CA ALA A 10 17.17 23.47 -24.18
C ALA A 10 16.41 23.87 -25.46
N GLY A 11 15.09 23.76 -25.42
CA GLY A 11 14.21 24.25 -26.47
C GLY A 11 14.13 25.78 -26.49
N PRO A 12 13.49 26.37 -27.52
CA PRO A 12 13.31 27.81 -27.60
C PRO A 12 12.57 28.36 -26.37
N GLY A 13 13.06 29.48 -25.82
CA GLY A 13 12.38 30.20 -24.75
C GLY A 13 12.57 29.64 -23.34
N VAL A 14 13.43 28.63 -23.13
CA VAL A 14 13.82 28.20 -21.78
C VAL A 14 14.64 29.31 -21.12
N THR A 15 14.15 29.85 -20.00
CA THR A 15 14.72 31.05 -19.37
C THR A 15 14.80 30.89 -17.85
N LEU A 16 15.55 31.78 -17.20
CA LEU A 16 15.55 31.88 -15.75
C LEU A 16 14.53 32.93 -15.33
N GLN A 17 13.61 32.58 -14.43
CA GLN A 17 12.57 33.50 -13.96
C GLN A 17 12.58 33.56 -12.44
N ASP A 18 12.40 34.76 -11.91
CA ASP A 18 12.19 35.02 -10.48
C ASP A 18 10.93 35.87 -10.29
N GLY A 19 10.74 36.52 -9.13
CA GLY A 19 9.59 37.40 -8.88
C GLY A 19 9.45 38.62 -9.83
N GLY A 20 10.41 38.86 -10.70
CA GLY A 20 10.43 39.95 -11.67
C GLY A 20 10.92 41.28 -11.10
N ARG A 21 11.17 42.24 -11.98
CA ARG A 21 11.69 43.60 -11.69
C ARG A 21 10.58 44.57 -11.29
N GLN A 22 9.99 44.33 -10.12
CA GLN A 22 8.89 45.17 -9.62
C GLN A 22 9.32 46.63 -9.43
N GLY A 23 8.41 47.58 -9.69
CA GLY A 23 8.64 49.02 -9.49
C GLY A 23 9.38 49.75 -10.62
N TYR A 24 9.88 49.03 -11.64
CA TYR A 24 10.59 49.63 -12.78
C TYR A 24 9.71 49.93 -14.01
N LEU A 25 8.44 49.49 -14.01
CA LEU A 25 7.47 49.79 -15.08
C LEU A 25 7.33 51.29 -15.35
N ARG A 26 7.35 52.11 -14.29
CA ARG A 26 7.30 53.59 -14.38
C ARG A 26 8.48 54.21 -15.14
N PHE A 27 9.57 53.45 -15.32
CA PHE A 27 10.76 53.85 -16.07
C PHE A 27 10.84 53.20 -17.45
N GLY A 28 9.76 52.57 -17.92
CA GLY A 28 9.73 51.91 -19.22
C GLY A 28 10.39 50.52 -19.25
N VAL A 29 10.67 49.92 -18.09
CA VAL A 29 11.28 48.58 -18.01
C VAL A 29 10.23 47.55 -17.62
N THR A 30 10.10 46.49 -18.44
CA THR A 30 9.17 45.41 -18.16
C THR A 30 9.60 44.57 -16.95
N PRO A 31 8.68 44.08 -16.11
CA PRO A 31 9.02 43.25 -14.97
C PRO A 31 9.64 41.90 -15.34
N ALA A 32 9.25 41.33 -16.49
CA ALA A 32 9.42 39.90 -16.79
C ALA A 32 8.84 39.02 -15.66
N GLY A 33 9.42 37.84 -15.41
CA GLY A 33 8.96 36.89 -14.41
C GLY A 33 8.22 35.69 -15.01
N PRO A 34 7.64 34.82 -14.17
CA PRO A 34 6.99 33.60 -14.62
C PRO A 34 5.71 33.88 -15.41
N MET A 35 5.52 33.18 -16.52
CA MET A 35 4.25 33.15 -17.27
C MET A 35 3.09 32.63 -16.41
N ASP A 36 3.38 31.65 -15.57
CA ASP A 36 2.49 31.06 -14.60
C ASP A 36 3.06 31.23 -13.17
N PRO A 37 2.62 32.29 -12.46
CA PRO A 37 3.09 32.56 -11.10
C PRO A 37 2.74 31.47 -10.07
N LEU A 38 1.63 30.74 -10.25
CA LEU A 38 1.20 29.73 -9.27
C LEU A 38 2.06 28.46 -9.34
N ALA A 39 2.34 27.96 -10.54
CA ALA A 39 3.20 26.80 -10.72
C ALA A 39 4.64 27.10 -10.28
N PHE A 40 5.14 28.29 -10.64
CA PHE A 40 6.43 28.80 -10.18
C PHE A 40 6.52 28.87 -8.65
N ALA A 41 5.49 29.41 -7.99
CA ALA A 41 5.44 29.47 -6.52
C ALA A 41 5.35 28.08 -5.89
N THR A 42 4.58 27.17 -6.49
CA THR A 42 4.43 25.78 -6.03
C THR A 42 5.76 25.04 -6.05
N ALA A 43 6.54 25.12 -7.15
CA ALA A 43 7.86 24.49 -7.24
C ALA A 43 8.83 25.03 -6.16
N ASN A 44 8.89 26.35 -5.98
CA ASN A 44 9.75 26.95 -4.96
C ASN A 44 9.32 26.58 -3.53
N ARG A 45 8.00 26.62 -3.26
CA ARG A 45 7.44 26.31 -1.94
C ARG A 45 7.70 24.86 -1.53
N ALA A 46 7.66 23.93 -2.49
CA ALA A 46 7.96 22.51 -2.26
C ALA A 46 9.39 22.27 -1.72
N LEU A 47 10.33 23.17 -2.02
CA LEU A 47 11.71 23.13 -1.53
C LEU A 47 11.96 24.00 -0.30
N GLY A 48 10.94 24.71 0.19
CA GLY A 48 11.10 25.74 1.23
C GLY A 48 11.90 26.95 0.76
N ASN A 49 11.94 27.24 -0.55
CA ASN A 49 12.58 28.45 -1.07
C ASN A 49 11.79 29.70 -0.66
N ALA A 50 12.50 30.84 -0.60
CA ALA A 50 11.85 32.12 -0.40
C ALA A 50 10.91 32.43 -1.59
N PRO A 51 9.78 33.12 -1.36
CA PRO A 51 8.92 33.56 -2.45
C PRO A 51 9.70 34.36 -3.48
N GLY A 52 9.54 34.00 -4.76
CA GLY A 52 10.24 34.69 -5.85
C GLY A 52 11.66 34.17 -6.13
N SER A 53 12.16 33.12 -5.45
CA SER A 53 13.46 32.52 -5.78
C SER A 53 13.54 32.04 -7.24
N THR A 54 14.69 32.25 -7.88
CA THR A 54 14.92 31.94 -9.29
C THR A 54 14.67 30.46 -9.60
N ALA A 55 13.89 30.20 -10.64
CA ALA A 55 13.62 28.87 -11.19
C ALA A 55 13.87 28.87 -12.70
N ILE A 56 14.06 27.68 -13.28
CA ILE A 56 14.10 27.53 -14.73
C ILE A 56 12.66 27.43 -15.23
N GLU A 57 12.26 28.33 -16.12
CA GLU A 57 10.99 28.25 -16.82
C GLU A 57 11.17 27.49 -18.14
N VAL A 58 10.36 26.46 -18.32
CA VAL A 58 10.42 25.51 -19.43
C VAL A 58 9.12 25.59 -20.23
N GLY A 59 9.23 25.95 -21.51
CA GLY A 59 8.13 25.90 -22.46
C GLY A 59 8.01 24.55 -23.19
N LEU A 60 7.12 24.47 -24.17
CA LEU A 60 6.85 23.25 -24.95
C LEU A 60 8.07 22.65 -25.68
N GLY A 61 9.11 23.45 -25.93
CA GLY A 61 10.37 22.97 -26.51
C GLY A 61 11.17 22.05 -25.59
N GLY A 62 10.86 22.01 -24.29
CA GLY A 62 11.48 21.12 -23.32
C GLY A 62 12.90 21.51 -22.91
N VAL A 63 13.45 20.74 -21.97
CA VAL A 63 14.82 20.88 -21.47
C VAL A 63 15.34 19.51 -21.06
N GLU A 64 16.65 19.31 -21.15
CA GLU A 64 17.35 18.16 -20.58
C GLU A 64 18.58 18.65 -19.83
N PHE A 65 18.78 18.16 -18.61
CA PHE A 65 19.91 18.54 -17.77
C PHE A 65 20.46 17.38 -16.97
N THR A 66 21.72 17.52 -16.53
CA THR A 66 22.40 16.60 -15.62
C THR A 66 23.04 17.33 -14.46
N VAL A 67 23.27 16.62 -13.36
CA VAL A 67 23.88 17.15 -12.14
C VAL A 67 25.35 16.73 -12.08
N GLU A 68 26.23 17.72 -11.91
CA GLU A 68 27.68 17.55 -11.75
C GLU A 68 28.11 17.94 -10.32
N ASN A 69 29.30 17.47 -9.92
CA ASN A 69 30.02 17.77 -8.67
C ASN A 69 29.41 17.26 -7.35
N ALA A 70 28.10 17.39 -7.15
CA ALA A 70 27.40 16.97 -5.92
C ALA A 70 25.90 16.77 -6.18
N ALA A 71 25.26 15.91 -5.38
CA ALA A 71 23.82 15.67 -5.48
C ALA A 71 23.00 16.96 -5.24
N LEU A 72 21.85 17.08 -5.92
CA LEU A 72 20.99 18.25 -5.88
C LEU A 72 19.53 17.84 -5.76
N THR A 73 18.76 18.53 -4.92
CA THR A 73 17.31 18.35 -4.89
C THR A 73 16.63 19.42 -5.74
N VAL A 74 15.69 19.02 -6.58
CA VAL A 74 14.90 19.89 -7.45
C VAL A 74 13.42 19.64 -7.25
N ALA A 75 12.59 20.65 -7.50
CA ALA A 75 11.15 20.50 -7.56
C ALA A 75 10.65 20.94 -8.93
N ILE A 76 9.76 20.14 -9.52
CA ILE A 76 9.18 20.36 -10.82
C ILE A 76 7.67 20.52 -10.66
N ALA A 77 7.12 21.63 -11.14
CA ALA A 77 5.68 21.91 -11.09
C ALA A 77 5.23 22.75 -12.29
N GLY A 78 4.02 22.49 -12.79
CA GLY A 78 3.44 23.21 -13.93
C GLY A 78 2.37 22.38 -14.63
N GLY A 79 2.30 22.54 -15.95
CA GLY A 79 1.46 21.70 -16.79
C GLY A 79 1.81 20.22 -16.72
N HIS A 80 0.98 19.36 -17.31
CA HIS A 80 1.25 17.93 -17.42
C HIS A 80 2.31 17.66 -18.50
N PHE A 81 3.57 17.99 -18.18
CA PHE A 81 4.74 17.69 -18.98
C PHE A 81 5.13 16.21 -18.84
N THR A 82 5.79 15.67 -19.86
CA THR A 82 6.41 14.34 -19.76
C THR A 82 7.79 14.51 -19.13
N ILE A 83 7.98 13.93 -17.95
CA ILE A 83 9.24 13.99 -17.21
C ILE A 83 9.85 12.59 -17.18
N THR A 84 11.14 12.49 -17.47
CA THR A 84 11.90 11.26 -17.27
C THR A 84 13.16 11.51 -16.46
N LEU A 85 13.53 10.52 -15.64
CA LEU A 85 14.80 10.43 -14.92
C LEU A 85 15.52 9.19 -15.43
N ASP A 86 16.68 9.36 -16.06
CA ASP A 86 17.48 8.28 -16.65
C ASP A 86 16.66 7.36 -17.58
N GLY A 87 15.73 7.97 -18.34
CA GLY A 87 14.84 7.30 -19.27
C GLY A 87 13.55 6.74 -18.65
N ARG A 88 13.45 6.65 -17.31
CA ARG A 88 12.22 6.22 -16.62
C ARG A 88 11.23 7.37 -16.53
N ARG A 89 9.98 7.13 -16.97
CA ARG A 89 8.89 8.11 -16.86
C ARG A 89 8.49 8.36 -15.41
N LEU A 90 8.26 9.63 -15.08
CA LEU A 90 7.80 10.10 -13.78
C LEU A 90 6.45 10.84 -13.92
N PRO A 91 5.73 11.05 -12.81
CA PRO A 91 4.58 11.96 -12.74
C PRO A 91 4.93 13.41 -13.18
N PRO A 92 3.96 14.33 -13.35
CA PRO A 92 4.24 15.68 -13.83
C PRO A 92 4.64 16.71 -12.75
N ALA A 93 4.32 16.46 -11.47
CA ALA A 93 4.65 17.34 -10.35
C ALA A 93 5.37 16.56 -9.25
N LEU A 94 6.62 16.92 -8.95
CA LEU A 94 7.51 16.08 -8.17
C LEU A 94 8.65 16.85 -7.49
N LEU A 95 9.10 16.29 -6.37
CA LEU A 95 10.37 16.58 -5.72
C LEU A 95 11.34 15.45 -6.07
N LEU A 96 12.53 15.78 -6.59
CA LEU A 96 13.56 14.79 -6.93
C LEU A 96 14.87 15.12 -6.26
N ARG A 97 15.44 14.12 -5.60
CA ARG A 97 16.85 14.07 -5.32
C ARG A 97 17.58 13.48 -6.53
N LEU A 98 18.50 14.25 -7.09
CA LEU A 98 19.32 13.88 -8.23
C LEU A 98 20.74 13.60 -7.75
N ASP A 99 21.25 12.42 -8.04
CA ASP A 99 22.64 12.07 -7.81
C ASP A 99 23.52 12.57 -8.97
N VAL A 100 24.83 12.58 -8.75
CA VAL A 100 25.78 13.02 -9.78
C VAL A 100 25.65 12.10 -11.01
N GLY A 101 25.47 12.72 -12.19
CA GLY A 101 25.29 12.01 -13.46
C GLY A 101 23.85 11.68 -13.83
N SER A 102 22.87 11.83 -12.92
CA SER A 102 21.45 11.67 -13.23
C SER A 102 21.03 12.62 -14.35
N LYS A 103 20.20 12.13 -15.29
CA LYS A 103 19.68 12.89 -16.43
C LYS A 103 18.18 13.08 -16.29
N VAL A 104 17.76 14.33 -16.16
CA VAL A 104 16.33 14.69 -16.16
C VAL A 104 15.98 15.28 -17.51
N LYS A 105 14.94 14.74 -18.13
CA LYS A 105 14.39 15.24 -19.39
C LYS A 105 12.94 15.64 -19.20
N ILE A 106 12.61 16.86 -19.63
CA ILE A 106 11.27 17.43 -19.57
C ILE A 106 10.86 17.80 -20.99
N THR A 107 9.77 17.21 -21.49
CA THR A 107 9.22 17.51 -22.81
C THR A 107 7.73 17.81 -22.72
N ALA A 108 7.16 18.42 -23.77
CA ALA A 108 5.71 18.63 -23.85
C ALA A 108 4.96 17.31 -23.59
N GLY A 109 4.00 17.35 -22.66
CA GLY A 109 3.13 16.21 -22.34
C GLY A 109 1.68 16.46 -22.79
N PRO A 110 0.69 15.77 -22.22
CA PRO A 110 -0.70 15.85 -22.67
C PRO A 110 -1.37 17.22 -22.45
N ALA A 111 -0.95 18.02 -21.46
CA ALA A 111 -1.57 19.30 -21.16
C ALA A 111 -0.58 20.34 -20.63
N GLY A 112 -0.97 21.62 -20.65
CA GLY A 112 -0.18 22.75 -20.16
C GLY A 112 0.93 23.21 -21.13
N ALA A 113 1.35 24.46 -20.98
CA ALA A 113 2.34 25.11 -21.84
C ALA A 113 3.64 25.48 -21.12
N TRP A 114 3.61 25.57 -19.78
CA TRP A 114 4.75 25.99 -18.96
C TRP A 114 5.00 25.05 -17.78
N CYS A 115 6.27 24.84 -17.47
CA CYS A 115 6.75 24.06 -16.34
C CYS A 115 7.93 24.77 -15.68
N TYR A 116 8.08 24.62 -14.36
CA TYR A 116 9.13 25.26 -13.58
C TYR A 116 9.99 24.23 -12.88
N VAL A 117 11.31 24.41 -12.94
CA VAL A 117 12.29 23.63 -12.19
C VAL A 117 12.93 24.54 -11.15
N ALA A 118 12.50 24.39 -9.90
CA ALA A 118 13.09 25.06 -8.75
C ALA A 118 14.24 24.21 -8.16
N LEU A 119 15.18 24.87 -7.51
CA LEU A 119 16.45 24.27 -7.06
C LEU A 119 16.59 24.44 -5.55
N ALA A 120 17.08 23.41 -4.85
CA ALA A 120 17.31 23.45 -3.40
C ALA A 120 18.63 24.20 -3.10
N GLY A 121 18.61 25.51 -3.27
CA GLY A 121 19.76 26.40 -3.14
C GLY A 121 19.56 27.68 -3.95
N ARG A 122 20.58 28.53 -4.00
CA ARG A 122 20.55 29.78 -4.77
C ARG A 122 21.30 29.63 -6.08
N LEU A 123 20.65 29.96 -7.18
CA LEU A 123 21.29 30.02 -8.49
C LEU A 123 22.34 31.15 -8.52
N GLN A 124 23.56 30.86 -8.96
CA GLN A 124 24.64 31.84 -9.07
C GLN A 124 24.48 32.71 -10.32
N VAL A 125 23.51 33.61 -10.27
CA VAL A 125 23.21 34.58 -11.33
C VAL A 125 23.13 35.97 -10.73
N ALA A 126 23.81 36.93 -11.33
CA ALA A 126 23.80 38.30 -10.84
C ALA A 126 22.43 38.96 -11.10
N PRO A 127 21.82 39.61 -10.09
CA PRO A 127 20.58 40.35 -10.30
C PRO A 127 20.84 41.62 -11.11
N MET A 128 19.94 41.92 -12.04
CA MET A 128 19.91 43.16 -12.81
C MET A 128 18.64 43.92 -12.47
N LEU A 129 18.77 45.15 -11.96
CA LEU A 129 17.65 45.94 -11.43
C LEU A 129 16.87 45.17 -10.35
N GLY A 130 17.59 44.49 -9.45
CA GLY A 130 17.01 43.75 -8.33
C GLY A 130 16.38 42.40 -8.69
N SER A 131 16.45 41.93 -9.94
CA SER A 131 15.92 40.62 -10.35
C SER A 131 16.81 39.88 -11.35
N THR A 132 16.79 38.57 -11.22
CA THR A 132 17.47 37.57 -12.05
C THR A 132 16.63 37.09 -13.25
N ALA A 133 15.37 37.51 -13.37
CA ALA A 133 14.48 37.10 -14.46
C ALA A 133 15.05 37.45 -15.84
N THR A 134 15.06 36.54 -16.80
CA THR A 134 15.50 36.81 -18.16
C THR A 134 14.42 37.56 -18.94
N HIS A 135 14.77 38.71 -19.51
CA HIS A 135 13.99 39.37 -20.55
C HIS A 135 14.82 39.45 -21.83
N THR A 136 14.54 38.54 -22.77
CA THR A 136 15.38 38.33 -23.95
C THR A 136 15.39 39.50 -24.92
N ARG A 137 14.27 40.23 -25.04
CA ARG A 137 14.16 41.35 -25.98
C ARG A 137 15.00 42.56 -25.58
N SER A 138 15.21 42.78 -24.28
CA SER A 138 16.08 43.85 -23.77
C SER A 138 17.46 43.37 -23.34
N GLY A 139 17.71 42.05 -23.36
CA GLY A 139 18.97 41.47 -22.89
C GLY A 139 19.19 41.63 -21.38
N PHE A 140 18.13 41.57 -20.56
CA PHE A 140 18.24 41.76 -19.10
C PHE A 140 18.17 40.44 -18.33
N GLY A 141 19.00 40.33 -17.29
CA GLY A 141 18.98 39.22 -16.31
C GLY A 141 19.35 37.85 -16.87
N GLY A 142 19.13 36.81 -16.08
CA GLY A 142 19.53 35.43 -16.42
C GLY A 142 21.03 35.30 -16.71
N LEU A 143 21.37 34.40 -17.64
CA LEU A 143 22.71 34.36 -18.24
C LEU A 143 22.74 35.31 -19.43
N ASP A 144 23.45 36.43 -19.29
CA ASP A 144 23.72 37.40 -20.36
C ASP A 144 22.46 37.90 -21.10
N GLY A 145 21.30 37.92 -20.44
CA GLY A 145 20.06 38.38 -21.05
C GLY A 145 19.44 37.44 -22.08
N ARG A 146 19.97 36.23 -22.27
CA ARG A 146 19.53 35.26 -23.28
C ARG A 146 18.83 34.04 -22.69
N ALA A 147 18.15 33.29 -23.55
CA ALA A 147 17.64 31.96 -23.22
C ALA A 147 18.80 30.97 -22.95
N LEU A 148 18.50 29.92 -22.19
CA LEU A 148 19.43 28.82 -21.93
C LEU A 148 19.69 28.02 -23.22
N ARG A 149 20.89 27.45 -23.33
CA ARG A 149 21.30 26.59 -24.44
C ARG A 149 22.12 25.41 -23.93
N ALA A 150 22.26 24.38 -24.77
CA ALA A 150 23.13 23.25 -24.49
C ALA A 150 24.56 23.71 -24.14
N GLY A 151 25.14 23.12 -23.10
CA GLY A 151 26.46 23.43 -22.56
C GLY A 151 26.47 24.44 -21.40
N ASP A 152 25.40 25.22 -21.21
CA ASP A 152 25.30 26.15 -20.09
C ASP A 152 25.42 25.40 -18.76
N GLY A 153 26.24 25.91 -17.85
CA GLY A 153 26.40 25.39 -16.49
C GLY A 153 25.84 26.36 -15.47
N LEU A 154 24.91 25.90 -14.65
CA LEU A 154 24.26 26.72 -13.64
C LEU A 154 24.79 26.33 -12.25
N GLY A 155 25.64 27.17 -11.68
CA GLY A 155 26.21 26.95 -10.34
C GLY A 155 25.18 27.18 -9.23
N ILE A 156 25.18 26.31 -8.22
CA ILE A 156 24.24 26.35 -7.09
C ILE A 156 24.99 26.70 -5.80
N ALA A 157 24.81 27.93 -5.33
CA ALA A 157 25.29 28.39 -4.04
C ALA A 157 24.36 27.90 -2.91
N GLU A 158 24.94 27.68 -1.73
CA GLU A 158 24.21 27.28 -0.51
C GLU A 158 23.22 26.11 -0.76
N PRO A 159 23.70 24.97 -1.31
CA PRO A 159 22.84 23.83 -1.58
C PRO A 159 22.25 23.31 -0.26
N ARG A 160 20.93 23.13 -0.22
CA ARG A 160 20.23 22.58 0.94
C ARG A 160 19.95 21.11 0.72
N ARG A 161 20.29 20.29 1.72
CA ARG A 161 19.90 18.88 1.76
C ARG A 161 18.51 18.81 2.41
N LEU A 162 17.55 18.26 1.69
CA LEU A 162 16.24 17.94 2.23
C LEU A 162 16.24 16.45 2.62
N ASP A 163 15.67 16.14 3.78
CA ASP A 163 15.57 14.76 4.28
C ASP A 163 14.49 13.95 3.53
N ALA A 164 13.56 14.63 2.85
CA ALA A 164 12.53 14.00 2.05
C ALA A 164 13.12 13.23 0.85
N ALA A 165 12.75 11.96 0.72
CA ALA A 165 12.99 11.18 -0.49
C ALA A 165 12.24 11.77 -1.70
N SER A 166 12.68 11.43 -2.91
CA SER A 166 11.97 11.77 -4.14
C SER A 166 10.49 11.37 -4.05
N GLY A 167 9.58 12.25 -4.43
CA GLY A 167 8.15 12.05 -4.27
C GLY A 167 7.29 12.94 -5.15
N ILE A 168 5.99 12.66 -5.15
CA ILE A 168 4.97 13.35 -5.93
C ILE A 168 4.47 14.53 -5.11
N LEU A 169 4.44 15.72 -5.72
CA LEU A 169 3.85 16.89 -5.08
C LEU A 169 2.32 16.77 -5.14
N GLU A 170 1.66 16.67 -3.99
CA GLU A 170 0.19 16.71 -3.92
C GLU A 170 -0.29 18.16 -4.06
N ALA A 171 -0.30 18.63 -5.32
CA ALA A 171 -0.67 19.99 -5.69
C ALA A 171 -1.87 20.00 -6.65
N PRO A 172 -3.07 19.58 -6.20
CA PRO A 172 -4.25 19.50 -7.07
C PRO A 172 -4.66 20.84 -7.67
N TRP A 173 -4.25 21.97 -7.07
CA TRP A 173 -4.50 23.31 -7.59
C TRP A 173 -3.75 23.64 -8.89
N LEU A 174 -2.78 22.81 -9.30
CA LEU A 174 -2.12 22.93 -10.60
C LEU A 174 -3.00 22.44 -11.75
N ASP A 175 -3.94 21.52 -11.47
CA ASP A 175 -4.95 21.11 -12.45
C ASP A 175 -6.06 22.15 -12.51
N ARG A 176 -5.99 23.01 -13.52
CA ARG A 176 -6.91 24.13 -13.69
C ARG A 176 -7.31 24.28 -15.15
N PRO A 177 -8.54 23.88 -15.51
CA PRO A 177 -9.01 24.05 -16.87
C PRO A 177 -9.09 25.55 -17.21
N SER A 178 -8.79 25.85 -18.46
CA SER A 178 -8.77 27.20 -19.02
C SER A 178 -10.11 27.58 -19.68
N GLU A 179 -11.15 26.76 -19.58
CA GLU A 179 -12.45 26.95 -20.26
C GLU A 179 -13.12 28.29 -19.93
N VAL A 180 -12.91 28.77 -18.69
CA VAL A 180 -13.40 30.05 -18.21
C VAL A 180 -12.24 30.83 -17.60
N ILE A 181 -12.00 32.02 -18.13
CA ILE A 181 -10.99 32.96 -17.62
C ILE A 181 -11.70 34.17 -17.01
N ARG A 182 -11.48 34.42 -15.72
CA ARG A 182 -12.13 35.53 -15.00
C ARG A 182 -11.40 36.83 -15.24
N VAL A 183 -12.17 37.90 -15.42
CA VAL A 183 -11.67 39.24 -15.75
C VAL A 183 -12.38 40.31 -14.95
N LEU A 184 -11.69 41.42 -14.69
CA LEU A 184 -12.29 42.69 -14.29
C LEU A 184 -12.52 43.51 -15.55
N LEU A 185 -13.72 44.07 -15.74
CA LEU A 185 -13.97 44.98 -16.86
C LEU A 185 -13.16 46.28 -16.69
N GLY A 186 -12.79 46.88 -17.82
CA GLY A 186 -12.03 48.11 -17.87
C GLY A 186 -10.51 47.94 -17.78
N PRO A 187 -9.76 49.05 -17.67
CA PRO A 187 -10.23 50.38 -17.26
C PRO A 187 -10.88 51.24 -18.34
N GLN A 188 -10.98 50.79 -19.60
CA GLN A 188 -11.68 51.50 -20.67
C GLN A 188 -12.84 50.67 -21.24
N ASP A 189 -13.66 50.10 -20.36
CA ASP A 189 -14.89 49.41 -20.75
C ASP A 189 -15.95 50.39 -21.30
N ASP A 190 -15.88 51.67 -20.93
CA ASP A 190 -16.67 52.77 -21.49
C ASP A 190 -16.44 53.01 -22.99
N TYR A 191 -15.32 52.53 -23.55
CA TYR A 191 -15.06 52.57 -25.00
C TYR A 191 -15.85 51.52 -25.80
N PHE A 192 -16.61 50.65 -25.13
CA PHE A 192 -17.35 49.55 -25.75
C PHE A 192 -18.82 49.63 -25.38
N ALA A 193 -19.70 49.53 -26.38
CA ALA A 193 -21.13 49.49 -26.12
C ALA A 193 -21.51 48.20 -25.36
N PRO A 194 -22.62 48.17 -24.60
CA PRO A 194 -23.00 47.03 -23.78
C PRO A 194 -23.08 45.69 -24.54
N ASP A 195 -23.54 45.70 -25.79
CA ASP A 195 -23.60 44.53 -26.67
C ASP A 195 -22.21 43.99 -27.04
N GLN A 196 -21.19 44.86 -27.10
CA GLN A 196 -19.80 44.47 -27.34
C GLN A 196 -19.17 43.84 -26.10
N ILE A 197 -19.50 44.34 -24.90
CA ILE A 197 -19.12 43.70 -23.63
C ILE A 197 -19.77 42.31 -23.51
N GLU A 198 -21.05 42.18 -23.85
CA GLU A 198 -21.75 40.90 -23.87
C GLU A 198 -21.12 39.93 -24.87
N ALA A 199 -20.81 40.37 -26.10
CA ALA A 199 -20.12 39.56 -27.09
C ALA A 199 -18.73 39.10 -26.61
N PHE A 200 -18.00 39.99 -25.93
CA PHE A 200 -16.71 39.68 -25.34
C PHE A 200 -16.78 38.60 -24.26
N LEU A 201 -17.78 38.66 -23.38
CA LEU A 201 -17.98 37.67 -22.31
C LEU A 201 -18.55 36.35 -22.85
N ALA A 202 -19.39 36.40 -23.89
CA ALA A 202 -19.99 35.21 -24.50
C ALA A 202 -18.94 34.29 -25.15
N GLY A 203 -17.96 34.87 -25.86
CA GLY A 203 -16.98 34.10 -26.62
C GLY A 203 -17.64 33.23 -27.71
N PRO A 204 -17.04 32.09 -28.10
CA PRO A 204 -15.76 31.58 -27.66
C PRO A 204 -14.57 32.35 -28.25
N TRP A 205 -13.48 32.39 -27.49
CA TRP A 205 -12.17 32.88 -27.91
C TRP A 205 -11.23 31.69 -28.08
N THR A 206 -10.48 31.67 -29.18
CA THR A 206 -9.46 30.65 -29.44
C THR A 206 -8.08 31.27 -29.34
N LEU A 207 -7.17 30.64 -28.60
CA LEU A 207 -5.80 31.10 -28.48
C LEU A 207 -5.04 30.87 -29.79
N SER A 208 -4.50 31.93 -30.40
CA SER A 208 -3.76 31.85 -31.66
C SER A 208 -2.35 31.28 -31.48
N THR A 209 -1.75 30.80 -32.57
CA THR A 209 -0.34 30.34 -32.62
C THR A 209 0.67 31.49 -32.60
N LYS A 210 0.24 32.74 -32.79
CA LYS A 210 1.11 33.94 -32.84
C LYS A 210 1.58 34.42 -31.46
N GLY A 211 1.09 33.82 -30.37
CA GLY A 211 1.38 34.26 -29.00
C GLY A 211 2.79 33.92 -28.52
N ASP A 212 3.31 34.75 -27.61
CA ASP A 212 4.57 34.54 -26.91
C ASP A 212 4.50 35.05 -25.46
N ARG A 213 5.65 35.23 -24.79
CA ARG A 213 5.71 35.78 -23.43
C ARG A 213 5.26 37.23 -23.31
N MET A 214 5.24 38.00 -24.40
CA MET A 214 4.75 39.39 -24.40
C MET A 214 3.23 39.41 -24.45
N ALA A 215 2.62 38.61 -25.34
CA ALA A 215 1.18 38.70 -25.57
C ALA A 215 0.58 37.41 -26.17
N TYR A 216 -0.67 37.16 -25.82
CA TYR A 216 -1.52 36.13 -26.39
C TYR A 216 -2.58 36.77 -27.28
N PHE A 217 -2.63 36.33 -28.54
CA PHE A 217 -3.59 36.82 -29.54
C PHE A 217 -4.81 35.92 -29.57
N LEU A 218 -6.01 36.50 -29.56
CA LEU A 218 -7.26 35.76 -29.53
C LEU A 218 -7.98 35.84 -30.88
N GLU A 219 -8.44 34.68 -31.35
CA GLU A 219 -9.27 34.55 -32.54
C GLU A 219 -10.73 34.33 -32.10
N GLY A 220 -11.66 35.11 -32.67
CA GLY A 220 -13.06 35.07 -32.29
C GLY A 220 -13.86 36.20 -32.94
N PRO A 221 -15.03 36.56 -32.38
CA PRO A 221 -15.82 37.71 -32.83
C PRO A 221 -14.98 38.99 -32.90
N ARG A 222 -15.22 39.84 -33.90
CA ARG A 222 -14.57 41.15 -33.97
C ARG A 222 -15.38 42.16 -33.17
N LEU A 223 -14.73 42.79 -32.20
CA LEU A 223 -15.32 43.83 -31.38
C LEU A 223 -15.17 45.19 -32.06
N THR A 224 -16.09 46.10 -31.75
CA THR A 224 -16.08 47.48 -32.25
C THR A 224 -16.06 48.47 -31.09
N HIS A 225 -15.54 49.68 -31.35
CA HIS A 225 -15.38 50.73 -30.35
C HIS A 225 -16.44 51.82 -30.53
N ALA A 226 -17.00 52.32 -29.43
CA ALA A 226 -17.95 53.42 -29.40
C ALA A 226 -17.27 54.80 -29.56
N GLU A 227 -16.09 54.98 -28.94
CA GLU A 227 -15.36 56.27 -28.90
C GLU A 227 -14.03 56.24 -29.69
N GLY A 228 -13.88 55.27 -30.60
CA GLY A 228 -12.65 55.04 -31.38
C GLY A 228 -11.67 54.05 -30.73
N PHE A 229 -10.64 53.65 -31.48
CA PHE A 229 -9.73 52.56 -31.09
C PHE A 229 -8.36 53.03 -30.56
N ASN A 230 -8.15 54.34 -30.39
CA ASN A 230 -6.90 54.90 -29.87
C ASN A 230 -7.17 55.67 -28.58
N ILE A 231 -6.31 55.48 -27.59
CA ILE A 231 -6.28 56.26 -26.34
C ILE A 231 -4.92 56.93 -26.20
N VAL A 232 -4.85 57.94 -25.33
CA VAL A 232 -3.55 58.40 -24.81
C VAL A 232 -2.90 57.21 -24.10
N SER A 233 -1.67 56.87 -24.48
CA SER A 233 -0.97 55.72 -23.94
C SER A 233 -0.97 55.73 -22.41
N ASP A 234 -1.48 54.66 -21.80
CA ASP A 234 -1.58 54.48 -20.36
C ASP A 234 -0.80 53.23 -19.90
N GLY A 235 -0.76 53.00 -18.58
CA GLY A 235 -0.04 51.89 -17.99
C GLY A 235 -0.69 50.53 -18.25
N VAL A 236 0.14 49.51 -18.47
CA VAL A 236 -0.32 48.17 -18.81
C VAL A 236 -0.01 47.15 -17.70
N ALA A 237 -1.06 46.51 -17.17
CA ALA A 237 -0.97 45.39 -16.24
C ALA A 237 -0.84 44.03 -16.97
N MET A 238 -0.30 43.02 -16.28
CA MET A 238 -0.32 41.65 -16.81
C MET A 238 -1.77 41.18 -16.81
N GLY A 239 -2.20 40.55 -17.89
CA GLY A 239 -3.58 40.19 -18.12
C GLY A 239 -4.43 41.30 -18.74
N ALA A 240 -3.90 42.50 -18.97
CA ALA A 240 -4.66 43.55 -19.66
C ALA A 240 -5.04 43.08 -21.07
N ILE A 241 -6.31 43.24 -21.43
CA ILE A 241 -6.87 42.79 -22.70
C ILE A 241 -7.12 44.00 -23.59
N GLN A 242 -6.22 44.22 -24.54
CA GLN A 242 -6.32 45.29 -25.52
C GLN A 242 -7.17 44.87 -26.71
N VAL A 243 -7.97 45.79 -27.24
CA VAL A 243 -8.69 45.60 -28.50
C VAL A 243 -8.21 46.66 -29.49
N PRO A 244 -7.30 46.32 -30.42
CA PRO A 244 -6.84 47.25 -31.45
C PRO A 244 -7.89 47.42 -32.56
N GLY A 245 -7.61 48.27 -33.56
CA GLY A 245 -8.58 48.67 -34.58
C GLY A 245 -9.14 47.52 -35.45
N GLU A 246 -8.44 46.38 -35.53
CA GLU A 246 -8.94 45.17 -36.19
C GLU A 246 -10.02 44.41 -35.40
N GLY A 247 -10.25 44.78 -34.14
CA GLY A 247 -11.29 44.24 -33.28
C GLY A 247 -10.97 42.88 -32.62
N GLN A 248 -9.75 42.36 -32.77
CA GLN A 248 -9.32 41.10 -32.16
C GLN A 248 -8.61 41.36 -30.82
N PRO A 249 -9.06 40.76 -29.70
CA PRO A 249 -8.42 40.99 -28.41
C PRO A 249 -7.00 40.41 -28.30
N ILE A 250 -6.14 41.12 -27.57
CA ILE A 250 -4.77 40.74 -27.24
C ILE A 250 -4.60 40.78 -25.73
N VAL A 251 -4.25 39.65 -25.11
CA VAL A 251 -3.96 39.58 -23.67
C VAL A 251 -2.48 39.76 -23.43
N LEU A 252 -2.10 40.75 -22.64
CA LEU A 252 -0.70 41.11 -22.40
C LEU A 252 -0.11 40.30 -21.24
N MET A 253 1.04 39.67 -21.44
CA MET A 253 1.60 38.63 -20.57
C MET A 253 2.86 39.12 -19.82
N ALA A 254 3.72 38.21 -19.38
CA ALA A 254 4.82 38.50 -18.45
C ALA A 254 5.81 39.54 -18.99
N ASP A 255 6.11 39.49 -20.29
CA ASP A 255 7.08 40.37 -20.98
C ASP A 255 6.42 41.57 -21.69
N ARG A 256 5.16 41.88 -21.35
CA ARG A 256 4.41 42.99 -21.95
C ARG A 256 5.15 44.32 -21.88
N GLN A 257 4.80 45.20 -22.80
CA GLN A 257 5.25 46.59 -22.81
C GLN A 257 4.70 47.38 -21.60
N PRO A 258 5.40 48.42 -21.12
CA PRO A 258 4.96 49.20 -19.97
C PRO A 258 3.70 50.04 -20.22
N THR A 259 3.52 50.51 -21.45
CA THR A 259 2.41 51.40 -21.84
C THR A 259 1.78 50.96 -23.15
N GLY A 260 0.50 51.26 -23.38
CA GLY A 260 -0.16 50.94 -24.64
C GLY A 260 -1.25 51.94 -25.03
N GLY A 261 -1.43 52.14 -26.34
CA GLY A 261 -2.36 53.12 -26.91
C GLY A 261 -3.72 52.55 -27.33
N TYR A 262 -4.03 51.30 -26.99
CA TYR A 262 -5.32 50.68 -27.31
C TYR A 262 -6.23 50.60 -26.07
N PRO A 263 -7.56 50.81 -26.24
CA PRO A 263 -8.55 50.58 -25.20
C PRO A 263 -8.44 49.17 -24.62
N LYS A 264 -8.48 49.07 -23.29
CA LYS A 264 -8.46 47.79 -22.57
C LYS A 264 -9.87 47.49 -22.09
N ILE A 265 -10.50 46.52 -22.73
CA ILE A 265 -11.88 46.09 -22.45
C ILE A 265 -11.99 45.44 -21.07
N ALA A 266 -10.94 44.72 -20.65
CA ALA A 266 -10.90 44.00 -19.38
C ALA A 266 -9.46 43.65 -18.98
N THR A 267 -9.28 43.14 -17.77
CA THR A 267 -8.01 42.64 -17.23
C THR A 267 -8.21 41.26 -16.57
N VAL A 268 -7.44 40.26 -16.98
CA VAL A 268 -7.43 38.92 -16.35
C VAL A 268 -6.99 39.04 -14.90
N ILE A 269 -7.77 38.44 -13.98
CA ILE A 269 -7.43 38.46 -12.56
C ILE A 269 -6.17 37.63 -12.27
N GLY A 270 -5.39 38.02 -11.26
CA GLY A 270 -4.08 37.42 -10.99
C GLY A 270 -4.06 35.89 -10.87
N VAL A 271 -5.09 35.30 -10.25
CA VAL A 271 -5.23 33.85 -10.07
C VAL A 271 -5.52 33.07 -11.36
N ASP A 272 -6.04 33.75 -12.39
CA ASP A 272 -6.40 33.15 -13.68
C ASP A 272 -5.33 33.39 -14.75
N LEU A 273 -4.33 34.24 -14.49
CA LEU A 273 -3.16 34.42 -15.36
C LEU A 273 -2.48 33.09 -15.68
N GLY A 274 -2.31 32.24 -14.66
CA GLY A 274 -1.70 30.93 -14.85
C GLY A 274 -2.62 29.93 -15.57
N ARG A 275 -3.95 30.05 -15.44
CA ARG A 275 -4.90 29.25 -16.24
C ARG A 275 -4.74 29.56 -17.73
N LEU A 276 -4.71 30.85 -18.05
CA LEU A 276 -4.52 31.31 -19.42
C LEU A 276 -3.13 30.93 -19.93
N ALA A 277 -2.07 31.13 -19.14
CA ALA A 277 -0.71 30.77 -19.51
C ALA A 277 -0.55 29.29 -19.85
N GLN A 278 -1.26 28.39 -19.16
CA GLN A 278 -1.21 26.96 -19.43
C GLN A 278 -2.01 26.52 -20.66
N ALA A 279 -2.88 27.39 -21.21
CA ALA A 279 -3.62 27.10 -22.44
C ALA A 279 -2.65 26.98 -23.63
N ARG A 280 -2.92 26.03 -24.54
CA ARG A 280 -2.13 25.86 -25.76
C ARG A 280 -2.81 26.58 -26.93
N ALA A 281 -2.05 26.87 -27.98
CA ALA A 281 -2.66 27.37 -29.21
C ALA A 281 -3.76 26.40 -29.69
N GLY A 282 -4.89 26.95 -30.13
CA GLY A 282 -6.11 26.21 -30.46
C GLY A 282 -7.05 25.95 -29.28
N THR A 283 -6.64 26.21 -28.03
CA THR A 283 -7.55 26.11 -26.88
C THR A 283 -8.64 27.17 -26.96
N SER A 284 -9.89 26.73 -26.82
CA SER A 284 -11.07 27.59 -26.80
C SER A 284 -11.54 27.85 -25.38
N PHE A 285 -11.93 29.08 -25.08
CA PHE A 285 -12.41 29.50 -23.77
C PHE A 285 -13.34 30.70 -23.87
N ARG A 286 -14.01 31.05 -22.75
CA ARG A 286 -14.77 32.30 -22.62
C ARG A 286 -14.32 33.11 -21.42
N PHE A 287 -14.69 34.38 -21.40
CA PHE A 287 -14.44 35.23 -20.25
C PHE A 287 -15.63 35.22 -19.28
N ALA A 288 -15.34 35.53 -18.02
CA ALA A 288 -16.37 35.77 -17.02
C ALA A 288 -15.99 37.03 -16.22
N SER A 289 -16.83 38.05 -16.25
CA SER A 289 -16.63 39.24 -15.44
C SER A 289 -16.83 38.91 -13.97
N VAL A 290 -15.95 39.43 -13.11
CA VAL A 290 -16.06 39.34 -11.65
C VAL A 290 -15.89 40.73 -11.03
N THR A 291 -16.22 40.86 -9.75
CA THR A 291 -15.95 42.10 -9.01
C THR A 291 -14.52 42.14 -8.49
N ILE A 292 -14.02 43.32 -8.11
CA ILE A 292 -12.73 43.45 -7.41
C ILE A 292 -12.73 42.65 -6.11
N ALA A 293 -13.87 42.62 -5.38
CA ALA A 293 -14.00 41.84 -4.16
C ALA A 293 -13.79 40.33 -4.42
N ASP A 294 -14.38 39.80 -5.49
CA ASP A 294 -14.20 38.40 -5.91
C ASP A 294 -12.74 38.12 -6.30
N ALA A 295 -12.10 39.03 -7.04
CA ALA A 295 -10.71 38.90 -7.44
C ALA A 295 -9.76 38.88 -6.23
N VAL A 296 -9.99 39.74 -5.24
CA VAL A 296 -9.24 39.78 -3.98
C VAL A 296 -9.48 38.53 -3.16
N ALA A 297 -10.73 38.08 -3.02
CA ALA A 297 -11.07 36.85 -2.31
C ALA A 297 -10.40 35.63 -2.96
N ALA A 298 -10.44 35.52 -4.28
CA ALA A 298 -9.79 34.45 -5.01
C ALA A 298 -8.27 34.47 -4.82
N ARG A 299 -7.64 35.66 -4.81
CA ARG A 299 -6.21 35.80 -4.55
C ARG A 299 -5.82 35.39 -3.13
N ARG A 300 -6.60 35.76 -2.12
CA ARG A 300 -6.38 35.30 -0.73
C ARG A 300 -6.46 33.77 -0.64
N ALA A 301 -7.48 33.16 -1.22
CA ALA A 301 -7.64 31.71 -1.23
C ALA A 301 -6.49 30.98 -1.98
N GLU A 302 -5.89 31.59 -3.01
CA GLU A 302 -4.67 31.06 -3.65
C GLU A 302 -3.45 31.16 -2.73
N MET A 303 -3.29 32.27 -2.01
CA MET A 303 -2.18 32.47 -1.06
C MET A 303 -2.28 31.51 0.12
N GLU A 304 -3.45 31.34 0.73
CA GLU A 304 -3.68 30.40 1.84
C GLU A 304 -3.29 28.96 1.47
N ARG A 305 -3.57 28.53 0.23
CA ARG A 305 -3.15 27.21 -0.26
C ARG A 305 -1.62 27.08 -0.30
N LEU A 306 -0.91 28.13 -0.72
CA LEU A 306 0.56 28.15 -0.80
C LEU A 306 1.25 28.33 0.57
N GLU A 307 0.53 28.84 1.59
CA GLU A 307 1.06 28.93 2.96
C GLU A 307 1.23 27.54 3.58
N SER A 308 0.30 26.63 3.30
CA SER A 308 0.36 25.25 3.77
C SER A 308 1.59 24.48 3.23
N THR A 309 2.08 23.51 3.99
CA THR A 309 3.13 22.60 3.50
C THR A 309 2.53 21.67 2.45
N ILE A 310 3.16 21.61 1.28
CA ILE A 310 2.73 20.74 0.18
C ILE A 310 3.06 19.29 0.57
N PRO A 311 2.07 18.39 0.69
CA PRO A 311 2.34 16.99 0.98
C PRO A 311 3.14 16.34 -0.15
N ILE A 312 4.06 15.45 0.21
CA ILE A 312 4.90 14.71 -0.74
C ILE A 312 4.56 13.24 -0.60
N ALA A 313 3.85 12.69 -1.59
CA ALA A 313 3.56 11.26 -1.64
C ALA A 313 4.80 10.48 -2.13
N PRO A 314 5.07 9.28 -1.60
CA PRO A 314 6.24 8.50 -2.03
C PRO A 314 6.13 8.09 -3.51
N LEU A 315 7.24 8.17 -4.24
CA LEU A 315 7.32 7.69 -5.61
C LEU A 315 7.39 6.15 -5.64
N ARG A 316 6.22 5.51 -5.62
CA ARG A 316 6.10 4.04 -5.68
C ARG A 316 6.49 3.51 -7.06
N ARG A 317 7.25 2.41 -7.09
CA ARG A 317 7.49 1.64 -8.31
C ARG A 317 6.44 0.55 -8.42
N THR A 318 5.54 0.72 -9.39
CA THR A 318 4.48 -0.25 -9.70
C THR A 318 4.75 -1.02 -10.99
N GLU A 319 5.72 -0.58 -11.78
CA GLU A 319 6.13 -1.23 -13.03
C GLU A 319 7.54 -1.81 -12.90
N PHE A 320 7.65 -3.10 -13.17
CA PHE A 320 8.89 -3.87 -13.10
C PHE A 320 9.18 -4.48 -14.46
N SER A 321 10.34 -4.16 -15.05
CA SER A 321 10.79 -4.86 -16.24
C SER A 321 11.30 -6.26 -15.86
N SER A 322 11.19 -7.22 -16.79
CA SER A 322 11.75 -8.56 -16.57
C SER A 322 13.24 -8.51 -16.25
N GLN A 323 14.02 -7.67 -16.94
CA GLN A 323 15.46 -7.51 -16.69
C GLN A 323 15.75 -6.99 -15.28
N PHE A 324 14.92 -6.07 -14.76
CA PHE A 324 15.07 -5.58 -13.40
C PHE A 324 14.82 -6.69 -12.39
N LEU A 325 13.70 -7.43 -12.51
CA LEU A 325 13.38 -8.51 -11.58
C LEU A 325 14.40 -9.67 -11.65
N LEU A 326 14.88 -10.03 -12.84
CA LEU A 326 15.91 -11.06 -13.04
C LEU A 326 17.26 -10.66 -12.46
N GLY A 327 17.54 -9.36 -12.33
CA GLY A 327 18.76 -8.85 -11.73
C GLY A 327 18.72 -8.76 -10.20
N LEU A 328 17.60 -9.15 -9.57
CA LEU A 328 17.40 -9.06 -8.12
C LEU A 328 17.31 -10.44 -7.48
N ASN A 329 17.79 -10.53 -6.24
CA ASN A 329 17.48 -11.64 -5.36
C ASN A 329 16.22 -11.28 -4.55
N LEU A 330 15.08 -11.88 -4.92
CA LEU A 330 13.77 -11.59 -4.33
C LEU A 330 13.43 -12.49 -3.13
N THR A 331 14.34 -13.36 -2.71
CA THR A 331 14.10 -14.36 -1.66
C THR A 331 15.04 -14.21 -0.47
N ASP A 332 16.26 -13.74 -0.71
CA ASP A 332 17.31 -13.78 0.30
C ASP A 332 17.47 -12.42 0.98
N GLY A 333 17.55 -12.44 2.31
CA GLY A 333 17.70 -11.25 3.13
C GLY A 333 19.12 -10.68 3.10
N GLY A 334 19.57 -10.17 1.94
CA GLY A 334 20.83 -9.43 1.80
C GLY A 334 22.12 -10.22 2.11
N PRO A 335 23.31 -9.68 1.78
CA PRO A 335 24.59 -10.33 2.03
C PRO A 335 24.98 -10.29 3.52
N ASP A 336 25.82 -11.26 3.93
CA ASP A 336 26.48 -11.46 5.23
C ASP A 336 25.83 -10.83 6.47
N VAL A 337 25.25 -11.68 7.33
CA VAL A 337 24.78 -11.28 8.66
C VAL A 337 25.99 -11.16 9.59
N PRO A 338 26.37 -9.95 10.04
CA PRO A 338 27.46 -9.82 11.00
C PRO A 338 27.09 -10.48 12.33
N ASP A 339 28.06 -11.10 12.98
CA ASP A 339 27.89 -11.67 14.31
C ASP A 339 27.79 -10.52 15.33
N SER A 340 26.58 -10.00 15.53
CA SER A 340 26.32 -8.92 16.46
C SER A 340 25.75 -9.50 17.75
N ALA A 341 26.52 -9.46 18.83
CA ALA A 341 26.04 -9.86 20.15
C ALA A 341 24.89 -8.94 20.60
N VAL A 342 23.67 -9.48 20.63
CA VAL A 342 22.53 -8.84 21.31
C VAL A 342 22.52 -9.35 22.75
N THR A 343 22.71 -8.46 23.71
CA THR A 343 22.71 -8.85 25.13
C THR A 343 21.29 -9.21 25.60
N VAL A 344 21.21 -10.05 26.64
CA VAL A 344 19.93 -10.46 27.25
C VAL A 344 19.13 -9.23 27.69
N GLU A 345 19.77 -8.21 28.26
CA GLU A 345 19.09 -6.99 28.72
C GLU A 345 18.44 -6.22 27.57
N LYS A 346 19.09 -6.16 26.39
CA LYS A 346 18.50 -5.52 25.20
C LYS A 346 17.27 -6.29 24.69
N ARG A 347 17.25 -7.61 24.83
CA ARG A 347 16.08 -8.43 24.45
C ARG A 347 14.91 -8.19 25.39
N HIS A 348 15.17 -8.25 26.70
CA HIS A 348 14.15 -7.99 27.72
C HIS A 348 13.61 -6.57 27.63
N ALA A 349 14.46 -5.57 27.34
CA ALA A 349 14.03 -4.20 27.09
C ALA A 349 13.11 -4.07 25.85
N ALA A 350 13.23 -4.97 24.88
CA ALA A 350 12.33 -5.08 23.73
C ALA A 350 11.12 -6.00 23.98
N GLY A 351 10.93 -6.47 25.22
CA GLY A 351 9.83 -7.37 25.60
C GLY A 351 9.99 -8.83 25.12
N LYS A 352 11.19 -9.22 24.68
CA LYS A 352 11.45 -10.54 24.07
C LYS A 352 12.15 -11.49 25.01
N LEU A 353 11.62 -12.71 25.11
CA LEU A 353 12.31 -13.85 25.73
C LEU A 353 13.52 -14.30 24.88
N THR A 354 14.53 -14.85 25.54
CA THR A 354 15.63 -15.61 24.93
C THR A 354 15.14 -16.97 24.44
N ALA A 355 15.96 -17.66 23.65
CA ALA A 355 15.62 -18.99 23.16
C ALA A 355 15.42 -20.00 24.30
N GLN A 356 16.22 -19.94 25.36
CA GLN A 356 16.13 -20.82 26.52
C GLN A 356 14.91 -20.48 27.38
N GLU A 357 14.66 -19.21 27.67
CA GLU A 357 13.48 -18.79 28.46
C GLU A 357 12.15 -19.23 27.81
N ARG A 358 12.08 -19.31 26.48
CA ARG A 358 10.90 -19.87 25.79
C ARG A 358 10.70 -21.35 26.10
N LEU A 359 11.77 -22.13 26.16
CA LEU A 359 11.73 -23.55 26.51
C LEU A 359 11.36 -23.72 27.98
N ASP A 360 11.94 -22.90 28.86
CA ASP A 360 11.66 -22.93 30.30
C ASP A 360 10.19 -22.62 30.62
N VAL A 361 9.55 -21.74 29.84
CA VAL A 361 8.12 -21.42 29.97
C VAL A 361 7.24 -22.49 29.32
N LEU A 362 7.70 -23.12 28.23
CA LEU A 362 6.93 -24.15 27.52
C LEU A 362 6.84 -25.43 28.34
N PHE A 363 7.99 -25.97 28.77
CA PHE A 363 8.08 -27.28 29.42
C PHE A 363 7.71 -27.24 30.91
N ASP A 364 7.18 -28.34 31.40
CA ASP A 364 6.80 -28.51 32.80
C ASP A 364 8.01 -28.30 33.73
N ASP A 365 7.82 -27.49 34.77
CA ASP A 365 8.85 -27.15 35.78
C ASP A 365 10.20 -26.68 35.20
N ALA A 366 10.21 -26.14 33.97
CA ALA A 366 11.41 -25.82 33.20
C ALA A 366 12.38 -27.02 33.03
N GLN A 367 11.85 -28.24 32.94
CA GLN A 367 12.62 -29.47 32.78
C GLN A 367 12.66 -29.91 31.31
N TRP A 368 13.83 -29.80 30.68
CA TRP A 368 14.05 -30.27 29.30
C TRP A 368 15.48 -30.77 29.06
N GLU A 369 15.62 -31.67 28.09
CA GLU A 369 16.87 -32.29 27.67
C GLU A 369 17.31 -31.72 26.31
N PRO A 370 18.53 -31.18 26.16
CA PRO A 370 19.08 -30.80 24.86
C PRO A 370 19.36 -32.03 24.00
N LEU A 371 18.96 -32.00 22.73
CA LEU A 371 19.15 -33.11 21.77
C LEU A 371 20.38 -32.95 20.87
N GLN A 372 21.22 -31.95 21.11
CA GLN A 372 22.43 -31.63 20.35
C GLN A 372 23.59 -31.32 21.30
N ASP A 373 24.82 -31.53 20.83
CA ASP A 373 26.04 -31.20 21.59
C ASP A 373 26.17 -29.69 21.82
N ALA A 374 26.96 -29.29 22.83
CA ALA A 374 27.11 -27.91 23.32
C ALA A 374 27.80 -26.91 22.36
N ALA A 375 27.89 -27.20 21.07
CA ALA A 375 28.41 -26.27 20.08
C ALA A 375 27.45 -25.07 19.90
N PRO A 376 27.96 -23.84 19.68
CA PRO A 376 27.10 -22.68 19.41
C PRO A 376 26.27 -22.91 18.14
N SER A 377 24.94 -22.96 18.31
CA SER A 377 23.96 -23.17 17.25
C SER A 377 22.89 -22.09 17.35
N ALA A 378 22.38 -21.63 16.21
CA ALA A 378 21.25 -20.71 16.16
C ALA A 378 19.90 -21.40 16.47
N LEU A 379 19.89 -22.74 16.59
CA LEU A 379 18.73 -23.54 16.98
C LEU A 379 19.05 -24.31 18.25
N ILE A 380 18.16 -24.27 19.25
CA ILE A 380 18.19 -25.14 20.42
C ILE A 380 17.14 -26.23 20.22
N LEU A 381 17.57 -27.47 20.05
CA LEU A 381 16.69 -28.65 19.94
C LEU A 381 16.52 -29.26 21.33
N ALA A 382 15.27 -29.43 21.75
CA ALA A 382 14.93 -29.89 23.10
C ALA A 382 13.84 -30.97 23.09
N LYS A 383 13.89 -31.80 24.13
CA LYS A 383 12.86 -32.80 24.49
C LYS A 383 12.40 -32.54 25.92
N GLY A 384 11.10 -32.67 26.18
CA GLY A 384 10.56 -32.55 27.52
C GLY A 384 9.09 -32.93 27.58
N HIS A 385 8.40 -32.48 28.62
CA HIS A 385 6.97 -32.72 28.82
C HIS A 385 6.20 -31.40 28.94
N VAL A 386 4.96 -31.39 28.43
CA VAL A 386 3.99 -30.31 28.61
C VAL A 386 2.70 -30.95 29.10
N ASP A 387 2.28 -30.58 30.30
CA ASP A 387 1.14 -31.18 30.99
C ASP A 387 1.23 -32.71 31.05
N GLY A 388 2.47 -33.22 31.25
CA GLY A 388 2.78 -34.66 31.28
C GLY A 388 2.93 -35.35 29.92
N ARG A 389 2.59 -34.67 28.80
CA ARG A 389 2.73 -35.19 27.43
C ARG A 389 4.13 -34.94 26.89
N GLN A 390 4.80 -35.97 26.39
CA GLN A 390 6.12 -35.81 25.77
C GLN A 390 6.01 -34.97 24.49
N ILE A 391 6.86 -33.96 24.33
CA ILE A 391 6.96 -33.14 23.11
C ILE A 391 8.41 -32.80 22.76
N TYR A 392 8.63 -32.49 21.48
CA TYR A 392 9.86 -31.89 20.98
C TYR A 392 9.68 -30.38 20.77
N ALA A 393 10.75 -29.62 20.95
CA ALA A 393 10.76 -28.19 20.67
C ALA A 393 12.05 -27.77 19.98
N VAL A 394 11.95 -26.77 19.10
CA VAL A 394 13.08 -26.06 18.52
C VAL A 394 12.92 -24.59 18.79
N SER A 395 13.89 -24.00 19.50
CA SER A 395 13.90 -22.57 19.80
C SER A 395 15.03 -21.86 19.09
N ARG A 396 14.68 -20.85 18.28
CA ARG A 396 15.69 -20.03 17.58
C ARG A 396 16.34 -19.02 18.51
N ASP A 397 17.67 -19.01 18.49
CA ASP A 397 18.49 -18.06 19.22
C ASP A 397 19.07 -16.99 18.30
N THR A 398 18.58 -15.76 18.45
CA THR A 398 19.09 -14.60 17.71
C THR A 398 20.31 -13.94 18.31
N ALA A 399 20.78 -14.38 19.49
CA ALA A 399 22.09 -14.00 19.97
C ALA A 399 23.21 -14.62 19.11
N VAL A 400 22.94 -15.74 18.44
CA VAL A 400 23.88 -16.41 17.53
C VAL A 400 23.52 -16.02 16.10
N ARG A 401 24.39 -15.26 15.41
CA ARG A 401 24.22 -14.90 13.99
C ARG A 401 22.84 -14.32 13.63
N GLN A 402 22.22 -13.58 14.55
CA GLN A 402 20.85 -13.06 14.40
C GLN A 402 19.82 -14.14 14.00
N GLY A 403 20.03 -15.38 14.45
CA GLY A 403 19.13 -16.52 14.23
C GLY A 403 19.28 -17.16 12.86
N ALA A 404 20.23 -16.71 12.04
CA ALA A 404 20.55 -17.35 10.78
C ALA A 404 21.25 -18.69 11.01
N PHE A 405 20.80 -19.72 10.29
CA PHE A 405 21.29 -21.08 10.40
C PHE A 405 21.57 -21.69 9.01
N PHE A 406 22.46 -22.68 8.98
CA PHE A 406 23.09 -23.20 7.76
C PHE A 406 22.81 -24.70 7.59
N ALA A 407 23.48 -25.34 6.63
CA ALA A 407 23.22 -26.72 6.22
C ALA A 407 23.23 -27.74 7.38
N ASN A 408 24.09 -27.57 8.39
CA ASN A 408 24.16 -28.46 9.56
C ASN A 408 22.91 -28.35 10.43
N GLU A 409 22.50 -27.13 10.80
CA GLU A 409 21.29 -26.90 11.57
C GLU A 409 20.03 -27.27 10.80
N MET A 410 20.00 -27.05 9.47
CA MET A 410 18.91 -27.51 8.60
C MET A 410 18.76 -29.04 8.66
N ARG A 411 19.87 -29.79 8.60
CA ARG A 411 19.87 -31.26 8.74
C ARG A 411 19.42 -31.71 10.13
N ALA A 412 19.86 -31.04 11.18
CA ALA A 412 19.44 -31.34 12.54
C ALA A 412 17.93 -31.12 12.73
N LEU A 413 17.39 -30.01 12.22
CA LEU A 413 15.96 -29.73 12.22
C LEU A 413 15.17 -30.77 11.41
N ALA A 414 15.61 -31.10 10.20
CA ALA A 414 14.99 -32.13 9.38
C ALA A 414 14.94 -33.49 10.10
N GLY A 415 16.05 -33.91 10.70
CA GLY A 415 16.13 -35.14 11.49
C GLY A 415 15.20 -35.15 12.70
N LEU A 416 15.05 -34.01 13.40
CA LEU A 416 14.10 -33.91 14.51
C LEU A 416 12.64 -33.98 14.05
N ILE A 417 12.30 -33.36 12.91
CA ILE A 417 10.95 -33.45 12.32
C ILE A 417 10.62 -34.91 11.96
N GLU A 418 11.56 -35.60 11.32
CA GLU A 418 11.38 -37.02 10.98
C GLU A 418 11.24 -37.90 12.22
N ARG A 419 12.05 -37.63 13.26
CA ARG A 419 11.97 -38.32 14.54
C ARG A 419 10.63 -38.09 15.24
N ALA A 420 10.17 -36.84 15.31
CA ALA A 420 8.87 -36.48 15.87
C ALA A 420 7.74 -37.23 15.16
N ALA A 421 7.78 -37.31 13.82
CA ALA A 421 6.83 -38.07 13.04
C ALA A 421 6.89 -39.59 13.29
N ALA A 422 8.09 -40.16 13.39
CA ALA A 422 8.28 -41.60 13.63
C ALA A 422 7.81 -42.02 15.04
N GLU A 423 8.03 -41.16 16.03
CA GLU A 423 7.62 -41.39 17.42
C GLU A 423 6.18 -40.94 17.70
N SER A 424 5.50 -40.30 16.74
CA SER A 424 4.16 -39.68 16.91
C SER A 424 4.11 -38.63 18.03
N VAL A 425 5.21 -37.88 18.20
CA VAL A 425 5.41 -36.88 19.26
C VAL A 425 5.22 -35.47 18.70
N PRO A 426 4.42 -34.59 19.31
CA PRO A 426 4.26 -33.20 18.86
C PRO A 426 5.58 -32.43 18.77
N LEU A 427 5.67 -31.50 17.82
CA LEU A 427 6.84 -30.65 17.61
C LEU A 427 6.45 -29.16 17.61
N VAL A 428 7.07 -28.37 18.48
CA VAL A 428 6.91 -26.90 18.54
C VAL A 428 8.16 -26.22 17.93
N LEU A 429 7.96 -25.30 17.00
CA LEU A 429 9.02 -24.59 16.27
C LEU A 429 8.89 -23.09 16.53
N PHE A 430 9.82 -22.49 17.28
CA PHE A 430 9.83 -21.04 17.53
C PHE A 430 10.65 -20.29 16.48
N PHE A 431 10.04 -19.27 15.89
CA PHE A 431 10.62 -18.38 14.89
C PHE A 431 10.73 -16.96 15.45
N ASP A 432 11.93 -16.38 15.41
CA ASP A 432 12.21 -15.00 15.85
C ASP A 432 13.55 -14.54 15.26
N GLY A 433 13.83 -14.74 13.97
CA GLY A 433 15.15 -14.44 13.38
C GLY A 433 15.12 -14.13 11.89
N ARG A 434 16.27 -13.71 11.33
CA ARG A 434 16.37 -13.49 9.87
C ARG A 434 16.38 -14.82 9.11
N ALA A 435 16.20 -14.75 7.79
CA ALA A 435 16.07 -15.89 6.89
C ALA A 435 17.19 -16.94 7.07
N ILE A 436 16.89 -18.17 6.63
CA ILE A 436 17.88 -19.23 6.43
C ILE A 436 19.00 -18.70 5.54
N ALA A 437 20.25 -18.84 5.99
CA ALA A 437 21.37 -18.20 5.32
C ALA A 437 21.58 -18.82 3.92
N PRO A 438 21.64 -17.99 2.87
CA PRO A 438 21.76 -18.49 1.50
C PRO A 438 23.16 -19.04 1.27
N GLY A 439 23.23 -20.28 0.81
CA GLY A 439 24.42 -20.89 0.24
C GLY A 439 24.05 -21.52 -1.10
N GLU A 440 24.78 -21.18 -2.16
CA GLU A 440 24.56 -21.74 -3.50
C GLU A 440 25.28 -23.08 -3.72
N ASP A 441 25.97 -23.58 -2.70
CA ASP A 441 26.67 -24.85 -2.76
C ASP A 441 25.68 -26.04 -2.67
N ALA A 442 26.12 -27.19 -3.20
CA ALA A 442 25.30 -28.39 -3.28
C ALA A 442 24.89 -28.94 -1.90
N GLU A 443 25.70 -28.72 -0.86
CA GLU A 443 25.43 -29.21 0.49
C GLU A 443 24.31 -28.40 1.16
N THR A 444 24.32 -27.08 0.99
CA THR A 444 23.24 -26.19 1.43
C THR A 444 21.94 -26.51 0.71
N LEU A 445 21.97 -26.67 -0.62
CA LEU A 445 20.78 -27.05 -1.40
C LEU A 445 20.21 -28.40 -0.94
N ALA A 446 21.05 -29.40 -0.75
CA ALA A 446 20.62 -30.72 -0.27
C ALA A 446 19.96 -30.64 1.12
N ALA A 447 20.50 -29.81 2.02
CA ALA A 447 19.92 -29.59 3.34
C ALA A 447 18.55 -28.88 3.29
N MET A 448 18.40 -27.88 2.42
CA MET A 448 17.12 -27.20 2.19
C MET A 448 16.05 -28.16 1.66
N VAL A 449 16.41 -28.99 0.67
CA VAL A 449 15.50 -30.00 0.09
C VAL A 449 15.12 -31.05 1.13
N ALA A 450 16.06 -31.53 1.94
CA ALA A 450 15.80 -32.48 3.02
C ALA A 450 14.85 -31.89 4.07
N LEU A 451 15.07 -30.64 4.49
CA LEU A 451 14.19 -29.95 5.41
C LEU A 451 12.77 -29.84 4.86
N GLN A 452 12.62 -29.43 3.60
CA GLN A 452 11.29 -29.37 2.96
C GLN A 452 10.62 -30.75 2.91
N ALA A 453 11.37 -31.81 2.58
CA ALA A 453 10.84 -33.17 2.50
C ALA A 453 10.38 -33.72 3.87
N ALA A 454 11.02 -33.30 4.95
CA ALA A 454 10.66 -33.70 6.31
C ALA A 454 9.24 -33.22 6.70
N PHE A 455 8.73 -32.14 6.10
CA PHE A 455 7.38 -31.60 6.35
C PHE A 455 6.23 -32.38 5.66
N ARG A 456 6.45 -33.63 5.23
CA ARG A 456 5.38 -34.52 4.75
C ARG A 456 4.25 -34.69 5.79
N PRO A 457 3.01 -35.04 5.38
CA PRO A 457 1.90 -35.27 6.32
C PRO A 457 2.27 -36.30 7.39
N SER A 458 1.89 -36.01 8.64
CA SER A 458 2.21 -36.81 9.83
C SER A 458 1.05 -36.76 10.81
N ALA A 459 0.88 -37.82 11.61
CA ALA A 459 -0.02 -37.81 12.76
C ALA A 459 0.55 -37.01 13.95
N ALA A 460 1.86 -36.73 13.95
CA ALA A 460 2.50 -35.86 14.92
C ALA A 460 2.25 -34.38 14.57
N PRO A 461 1.55 -33.60 15.41
CA PRO A 461 1.23 -32.22 15.10
C PRO A 461 2.48 -31.31 15.21
N ARG A 462 2.66 -30.44 14.22
CA ARG A 462 3.73 -29.44 14.16
C ARG A 462 3.15 -28.04 14.32
N LEU A 463 3.65 -27.30 15.31
CA LEU A 463 3.19 -25.96 15.66
C LEU A 463 4.32 -24.96 15.38
N ALA A 464 4.13 -24.07 14.42
CA ALA A 464 4.99 -22.92 14.21
C ALA A 464 4.55 -21.75 15.10
N VAL A 465 5.48 -21.18 15.86
CA VAL A 465 5.24 -20.07 16.77
C VAL A 465 6.15 -18.91 16.40
N VAL A 466 5.59 -17.89 15.76
CA VAL A 466 6.32 -16.72 15.27
C VAL A 466 6.22 -15.59 16.29
N LEU A 467 7.34 -15.31 16.96
CA LEU A 467 7.50 -14.29 18.01
C LEU A 467 8.35 -13.09 17.54
N GLY A 468 8.63 -13.03 16.24
CA GLY A 468 9.44 -11.98 15.64
C GLY A 468 9.43 -12.05 14.12
N ALA A 469 10.53 -11.63 13.50
CA ALA A 469 10.69 -11.74 12.05
C ALA A 469 10.77 -13.22 11.64
N SER A 470 10.09 -13.57 10.55
CA SER A 470 10.34 -14.78 9.76
C SER A 470 10.21 -14.42 8.28
N THR A 471 11.30 -14.53 7.52
CA THR A 471 11.34 -14.08 6.12
C THR A 471 11.98 -15.09 5.18
N GLY A 472 11.64 -15.03 3.89
CA GLY A 472 12.24 -15.87 2.86
C GLY A 472 11.94 -17.36 3.08
N LEU A 473 12.94 -18.22 2.99
CA LEU A 473 12.77 -19.66 3.20
C LEU A 473 12.28 -19.99 4.62
N ASP A 474 12.63 -19.18 5.61
CA ASP A 474 12.17 -19.38 6.98
C ASP A 474 10.65 -19.22 7.11
N ALA A 475 10.10 -18.20 6.44
CA ALA A 475 8.67 -17.98 6.34
C ALA A 475 7.97 -19.16 5.66
N LEU A 476 8.59 -19.77 4.66
CA LEU A 476 8.07 -20.98 4.00
C LEU A 476 8.00 -22.15 4.99
N VAL A 477 9.07 -22.40 5.75
CA VAL A 477 9.11 -23.47 6.78
C VAL A 477 8.03 -23.26 7.83
N ALA A 478 7.86 -22.03 8.34
CA ALA A 478 6.78 -21.71 9.28
C ALA A 478 5.39 -21.97 8.67
N SER A 479 5.20 -21.65 7.39
CA SER A 479 3.93 -21.82 6.67
C SER A 479 3.55 -23.28 6.41
N MET A 480 4.54 -24.20 6.40
CA MET A 480 4.35 -25.63 6.20
C MET A 480 3.94 -26.39 7.47
N ALA A 481 4.03 -25.76 8.65
CA ALA A 481 3.57 -26.37 9.89
C ALA A 481 2.04 -26.60 9.88
N ASP A 482 1.58 -27.60 10.64
CA ASP A 482 0.16 -27.91 10.71
C ASP A 482 -0.61 -26.74 11.32
N PHE A 483 -0.05 -26.13 12.37
CA PHE A 483 -0.58 -24.94 13.02
C PHE A 483 0.42 -23.79 13.00
N MET A 484 -0.09 -22.57 12.82
CA MET A 484 0.73 -21.36 12.85
C MET A 484 0.16 -20.33 13.84
N ILE A 485 0.94 -20.03 14.86
CA ILE A 485 0.67 -19.03 15.88
C ILE A 485 1.59 -17.84 15.60
N VAL A 486 1.03 -16.64 15.38
CA VAL A 486 1.83 -15.44 15.12
C VAL A 486 1.47 -14.39 16.14
N ALA A 487 2.46 -13.92 16.90
CA ALA A 487 2.21 -12.94 17.93
C ALA A 487 2.05 -11.53 17.36
N THR A 488 1.07 -10.77 17.87
CA THR A 488 0.64 -9.50 17.27
C THR A 488 1.61 -8.33 17.45
N ASP A 489 2.41 -8.36 18.52
CA ASP A 489 3.25 -7.22 18.90
C ASP A 489 4.50 -7.12 18.02
N GLN A 490 5.17 -8.25 17.78
CA GLN A 490 6.47 -8.30 17.11
C GLN A 490 6.53 -9.29 15.94
N GLY A 491 5.54 -10.19 15.82
CA GLY A 491 5.53 -11.26 14.83
C GLY A 491 5.14 -10.81 13.42
N PHE A 492 5.96 -11.13 12.43
CA PHE A 492 5.57 -10.99 11.03
C PHE A 492 6.20 -12.08 10.15
N VAL A 493 5.48 -12.48 9.11
CA VAL A 493 5.90 -13.49 8.15
C VAL A 493 5.82 -12.91 6.75
N ALA A 494 6.91 -12.96 5.98
CA ALA A 494 6.92 -12.38 4.63
C ALA A 494 7.90 -13.11 3.71
N SER A 495 7.66 -13.09 2.40
CA SER A 495 8.67 -13.57 1.45
C SER A 495 9.95 -12.72 1.48
N GLY A 496 9.82 -11.43 1.77
CA GLY A 496 10.92 -10.47 1.87
C GLY A 496 10.74 -9.49 3.03
N GLY A 497 11.84 -9.09 3.66
CA GLY A 497 11.81 -8.09 4.73
C GLY A 497 11.64 -6.65 4.21
N PRO A 498 11.44 -5.67 5.14
CA PRO A 498 11.31 -4.25 4.82
C PRO A 498 12.35 -3.69 3.84
N ASP A 499 13.62 -4.03 4.04
CA ASP A 499 14.73 -3.53 3.22
C ASP A 499 14.59 -3.95 1.75
N LEU A 500 14.13 -5.18 1.50
CA LEU A 500 13.92 -5.71 0.16
C LEU A 500 12.71 -5.05 -0.50
N VAL A 501 11.61 -4.88 0.22
CA VAL A 501 10.42 -4.18 -0.30
C VAL A 501 10.79 -2.75 -0.69
N GLN A 502 11.52 -2.03 0.17
CA GLN A 502 11.98 -0.68 -0.14
C GLN A 502 12.90 -0.65 -1.36
N ALA A 503 13.88 -1.55 -1.46
CA ALA A 503 14.80 -1.60 -2.58
C ALA A 503 14.10 -1.87 -3.93
N VAL A 504 13.00 -2.64 -3.90
CA VAL A 504 12.26 -3.03 -5.10
C VAL A 504 11.19 -2.00 -5.46
N THR A 505 10.36 -1.59 -4.49
CA THR A 505 9.14 -0.81 -4.72
C THR A 505 9.27 0.67 -4.35
N ASN A 506 10.38 1.08 -3.71
CA ASN A 506 10.57 2.37 -3.05
C ASN A 506 9.58 2.64 -1.90
N GLU A 507 8.89 1.62 -1.39
CA GLU A 507 7.99 1.77 -0.25
C GLU A 507 8.73 1.53 1.05
N ILE A 508 8.59 2.47 2.00
CA ILE A 508 9.13 2.33 3.35
C ILE A 508 7.99 1.79 4.20
N LEU A 509 8.00 0.48 4.47
CA LEU A 509 6.98 -0.23 5.24
C LEU A 509 7.63 -0.99 6.40
N SER A 510 6.94 -1.06 7.53
CA SER A 510 7.33 -1.92 8.67
C SER A 510 7.04 -3.40 8.39
N GLY A 511 7.66 -4.30 9.16
CA GLY A 511 7.37 -5.75 9.04
C GLY A 511 5.90 -6.08 9.30
N ALA A 512 5.27 -5.39 10.26
CA ALA A 512 3.85 -5.53 10.55
C ALA A 512 2.95 -5.13 9.37
N GLU A 513 3.30 -4.05 8.64
CA GLU A 513 2.57 -3.60 7.44
C GLU A 513 2.78 -4.52 6.23
N ILE A 514 3.89 -5.26 6.19
CA ILE A 514 4.20 -6.21 5.10
C ILE A 514 3.54 -7.57 5.33
N GLY A 515 3.59 -8.09 6.56
CA GLY A 515 3.21 -9.49 6.82
C GLY A 515 2.87 -9.79 8.28
N GLY A 516 2.30 -8.81 9.00
CA GLY A 516 1.89 -9.01 10.39
C GLY A 516 0.79 -10.07 10.57
N ALA A 517 0.61 -10.53 11.81
CA ALA A 517 -0.31 -11.60 12.19
C ALA A 517 -1.73 -11.45 11.59
N LEU A 518 -2.33 -10.26 11.71
CA LEU A 518 -3.70 -9.98 11.26
C LEU A 518 -3.83 -9.96 9.73
N ILE A 519 -2.78 -9.59 8.99
CA ILE A 519 -2.80 -9.60 7.51
C ILE A 519 -3.01 -11.04 7.02
N HIS A 520 -2.23 -11.98 7.56
CA HIS A 520 -2.31 -13.39 7.18
C HIS A 520 -3.51 -14.11 7.78
N ALA A 521 -3.98 -13.71 8.96
CA ALA A 521 -5.21 -14.25 9.53
C ALA A 521 -6.43 -13.85 8.67
N ALA A 522 -6.51 -12.58 8.25
CA ALA A 522 -7.62 -12.07 7.45
C ALA A 522 -7.71 -12.70 6.05
N ALA A 523 -6.56 -13.02 5.43
CA ALA A 523 -6.51 -13.70 4.13
C ALA A 523 -7.11 -15.13 4.17
N GLY A 524 -7.22 -15.72 5.38
CA GLY A 524 -7.79 -17.04 5.63
C GLY A 524 -6.78 -18.16 5.43
N GLY A 525 -6.61 -19.01 6.46
CA GLY A 525 -5.94 -20.30 6.32
C GLY A 525 -4.40 -20.31 6.38
N MET A 526 -3.72 -19.20 6.70
CA MET A 526 -2.29 -19.24 7.00
C MET A 526 -2.00 -19.20 8.50
N VAL A 527 -2.62 -18.27 9.22
CA VAL A 527 -2.45 -18.09 10.67
C VAL A 527 -3.66 -18.60 11.42
N ASP A 528 -3.43 -19.46 12.41
CA ASP A 528 -4.45 -20.13 13.20
C ASP A 528 -4.76 -19.39 14.50
N LEU A 529 -3.77 -18.76 15.13
CA LEU A 529 -3.93 -18.03 16.39
C LEU A 529 -3.08 -16.75 16.36
N VAL A 530 -3.65 -15.64 16.82
CA VAL A 530 -2.99 -14.32 16.89
C VAL A 530 -2.91 -13.76 18.32
N PRO A 531 -2.18 -14.42 19.23
CA PRO A 531 -2.02 -13.95 20.59
C PRO A 531 -1.12 -12.71 20.67
N HIS A 532 -1.14 -12.03 21.82
CA HIS A 532 -0.05 -11.14 22.19
C HIS A 532 1.19 -11.97 22.55
N ASP A 533 2.40 -11.40 22.45
CA ASP A 533 3.69 -12.11 22.60
C ASP A 533 3.74 -13.00 23.87
N ILE A 534 3.34 -12.45 25.03
CA ILE A 534 3.39 -13.15 26.33
C ILE A 534 2.38 -14.30 26.39
N ALA A 535 1.25 -14.18 25.69
CA ALA A 535 0.21 -15.20 25.68
C ALA A 535 0.49 -16.33 24.68
N ALA A 536 1.44 -16.17 23.76
CA ALA A 536 1.67 -17.13 22.68
C ALA A 536 1.99 -18.54 23.19
N LEU A 537 2.86 -18.65 24.19
CA LEU A 537 3.25 -19.93 24.81
C LEU A 537 2.07 -20.60 25.53
N ALA A 538 1.23 -19.83 26.23
CA ALA A 538 0.01 -20.35 26.85
C ALA A 538 -0.95 -20.92 25.79
N ARG A 539 -1.10 -20.25 24.65
CA ARG A 539 -1.93 -20.74 23.53
C ARG A 539 -1.38 -22.00 22.88
N VAL A 540 -0.06 -22.20 22.88
CA VAL A 540 0.56 -23.46 22.44
C VAL A 540 0.15 -24.61 23.37
N ARG A 541 0.18 -24.40 24.70
CA ARG A 541 -0.27 -25.40 25.68
C ARG A 541 -1.76 -25.70 25.52
N ASP A 542 -2.61 -24.68 25.41
CA ASP A 542 -4.06 -24.83 25.15
C ASP A 542 -4.32 -25.68 23.90
N LEU A 543 -3.55 -25.46 22.83
CA LEU A 543 -3.68 -26.21 21.58
C LEU A 543 -3.22 -27.65 21.75
N LEU A 544 -2.06 -27.89 22.37
CA LEU A 544 -1.54 -29.23 22.62
C LEU A 544 -2.49 -30.07 23.46
N ASP A 545 -3.16 -29.46 24.45
CA ASP A 545 -4.23 -30.10 25.23
C ASP A 545 -5.35 -30.57 24.28
N MET A 546 -5.87 -29.69 23.41
CA MET A 546 -6.98 -30.03 22.53
C MET A 546 -6.66 -31.11 21.49
N LEU A 547 -5.39 -31.35 21.15
CA LEU A 547 -5.00 -32.32 20.13
C LEU A 547 -4.94 -33.75 20.68
N PRO A 548 -5.21 -34.78 19.85
CA PRO A 548 -5.17 -36.17 20.30
C PRO A 548 -3.84 -36.50 20.96
N ASP A 549 -3.90 -37.23 22.07
CA ASP A 549 -2.75 -37.79 22.78
C ASP A 549 -2.87 -39.31 22.87
N ASP A 550 -1.74 -40.02 22.97
CA ASP A 550 -1.74 -41.49 23.11
C ASP A 550 -2.10 -41.95 24.52
N GLY A 551 -2.15 -41.01 25.47
CA GLY A 551 -2.61 -41.19 26.84
C GLY A 551 -4.13 -41.41 26.98
N THR A 552 -4.53 -41.91 28.15
CA THR A 552 -5.94 -42.09 28.48
C THR A 552 -6.55 -40.73 28.87
N MET A 553 -7.34 -40.15 27.98
CA MET A 553 -8.03 -38.89 28.27
C MET A 553 -9.10 -39.08 29.36
N PRO A 554 -9.35 -38.07 30.21
CA PRO A 554 -10.42 -38.13 31.20
C PRO A 554 -11.78 -38.35 30.52
N ALA A 555 -12.60 -39.24 31.09
CA ALA A 555 -13.94 -39.50 30.56
C ALA A 555 -14.81 -38.24 30.64
N GLY A 556 -15.36 -37.79 29.49
CA GLY A 556 -16.29 -36.68 29.43
C GLY A 556 -17.71 -37.04 29.88
N ASP A 557 -18.55 -36.03 30.14
CA ASP A 557 -19.95 -36.21 30.57
C ASP A 557 -20.88 -36.64 29.41
N ALA A 558 -20.89 -37.93 29.07
CA ALA A 558 -21.61 -38.47 27.91
C ALA A 558 -23.14 -38.29 27.94
N GLY A 559 -23.74 -37.91 29.08
CA GLY A 559 -25.20 -37.98 29.31
C GLY A 559 -25.94 -36.65 29.41
N ARG A 560 -25.29 -35.50 29.20
CA ARG A 560 -25.91 -34.19 29.42
C ARG A 560 -26.91 -33.80 28.32
N ASP A 561 -28.19 -33.75 28.66
CA ASP A 561 -29.21 -33.13 27.80
C ASP A 561 -29.02 -31.60 27.76
N ALA A 562 -29.21 -30.99 26.58
CA ALA A 562 -29.00 -29.57 26.34
C ALA A 562 -30.31 -28.86 25.94
N PRO A 563 -31.28 -28.68 26.86
CA PRO A 563 -32.62 -28.14 26.55
C PRO A 563 -32.62 -26.72 25.97
N ARG A 564 -31.52 -25.97 26.12
CA ARG A 564 -31.37 -24.65 25.50
C ARG A 564 -31.30 -24.71 23.97
N LEU A 565 -30.86 -25.83 23.38
CA LEU A 565 -30.71 -25.99 21.93
C LEU A 565 -32.03 -25.78 21.17
N ASP A 566 -33.18 -26.09 21.77
CA ASP A 566 -34.51 -25.88 21.19
C ASP A 566 -34.83 -24.43 20.84
N ARG A 567 -34.11 -23.48 21.43
CA ARG A 567 -34.38 -22.04 21.31
C ARG A 567 -33.28 -21.26 20.60
N LEU A 568 -32.17 -21.91 20.23
CA LEU A 568 -31.01 -21.22 19.66
C LEU A 568 -31.18 -20.89 18.17
N VAL A 569 -31.83 -21.77 17.41
CA VAL A 569 -32.02 -21.58 15.97
C VAL A 569 -33.41 -21.04 15.69
N PRO A 570 -33.54 -19.79 15.20
CA PRO A 570 -34.82 -19.21 14.85
C PRO A 570 -35.50 -19.96 13.71
N LEU A 571 -36.85 -19.99 13.74
CA LEU A 571 -37.65 -20.58 12.66
C LEU A 571 -37.65 -19.71 11.39
N GLY A 572 -37.50 -18.39 11.52
CA GLY A 572 -37.42 -17.46 10.40
C GLY A 572 -36.10 -17.60 9.64
N LEU A 573 -36.14 -17.63 8.31
CA LEU A 573 -34.95 -17.78 7.46
C LEU A 573 -34.06 -16.52 7.40
N THR A 574 -34.61 -15.36 7.76
CA THR A 574 -33.89 -14.06 7.75
C THR A 574 -33.27 -13.71 9.09
N GLU A 575 -33.65 -14.40 10.16
CA GLU A 575 -33.07 -14.21 11.48
C GLU A 575 -31.75 -14.98 11.57
N THR A 576 -30.77 -14.44 12.27
CA THR A 576 -29.44 -15.06 12.41
C THR A 576 -29.24 -15.55 13.85
N TYR A 577 -28.27 -16.43 14.04
CA TYR A 577 -27.85 -16.94 15.34
C TYR A 577 -26.34 -17.18 15.32
N ASP A 578 -25.72 -17.24 16.50
CA ASP A 578 -24.32 -17.60 16.63
C ASP A 578 -24.17 -19.12 16.77
N VAL A 579 -23.49 -19.77 15.82
CA VAL A 579 -23.24 -21.21 15.88
C VAL A 579 -22.40 -21.62 17.10
N ARG A 580 -21.62 -20.70 17.68
CA ARG A 580 -20.83 -20.95 18.89
C ARG A 580 -21.71 -21.27 20.10
N ASP A 581 -22.95 -20.78 20.15
CA ASP A 581 -23.89 -21.14 21.20
C ASP A 581 -24.29 -22.63 21.12
N ILE A 582 -24.39 -23.16 19.89
CA ILE A 582 -24.60 -24.60 19.67
C ILE A 582 -23.37 -25.37 20.11
N LEU A 583 -22.17 -24.92 19.72
CA LEU A 583 -20.90 -25.57 20.08
C LEU A 583 -20.70 -25.61 21.60
N ALA A 584 -20.92 -24.50 22.30
CA ALA A 584 -20.83 -24.43 23.76
C ALA A 584 -21.86 -25.32 24.47
N ALA A 585 -23.02 -25.58 23.85
CA ALA A 585 -24.03 -26.47 24.40
C ALA A 585 -23.71 -27.96 24.20
N VAL A 586 -22.99 -28.33 23.13
CA VAL A 586 -22.66 -29.72 22.81
C VAL A 586 -21.27 -30.15 23.28
N ALA A 587 -20.33 -29.22 23.47
CA ALA A 587 -18.96 -29.51 23.90
C ALA A 587 -18.88 -29.91 25.38
N ASP A 588 -17.88 -30.74 25.72
CA ASP A 588 -17.50 -31.02 27.10
C ASP A 588 -17.13 -29.72 27.81
N ASP A 589 -17.69 -29.48 29.00
CA ASP A 589 -17.54 -28.25 29.79
C ASP A 589 -17.86 -26.94 29.04
N GLY A 590 -18.53 -27.02 27.88
CA GLY A 590 -18.74 -25.90 26.97
C GLY A 590 -17.46 -25.33 26.38
N ARG A 591 -16.34 -26.07 26.39
CA ARG A 591 -15.05 -25.62 25.88
C ARG A 591 -14.92 -25.87 24.39
N PHE A 592 -14.71 -24.79 23.63
CA PHE A 592 -14.40 -24.82 22.22
C PHE A 592 -13.19 -23.92 21.95
N MET A 593 -12.16 -24.48 21.31
CA MET A 593 -10.98 -23.74 20.87
C MET A 593 -11.14 -23.41 19.39
N GLU A 594 -11.53 -22.17 19.12
CA GLU A 594 -11.62 -21.68 17.76
C GLU A 594 -10.23 -21.52 17.12
N ILE A 595 -10.16 -21.83 15.84
CA ILE A 595 -8.96 -21.81 15.00
C ILE A 595 -9.22 -20.88 13.81
N ALA A 596 -8.27 -19.99 13.55
CA ALA A 596 -8.36 -18.92 12.56
C ALA A 596 -9.60 -18.02 12.77
N ALA A 597 -9.86 -17.60 14.00
CA ALA A 597 -11.05 -16.83 14.38
C ALA A 597 -11.15 -15.47 13.66
N GLU A 598 -10.01 -14.87 13.36
CA GLU A 598 -9.86 -13.55 12.73
C GLU A 598 -10.00 -13.62 11.20
N GLY A 599 -10.00 -14.82 10.63
CA GLY A 599 -10.16 -15.08 9.20
C GLY A 599 -11.52 -15.69 8.87
N ALA A 600 -12.18 -15.17 7.83
CA ALA A 600 -13.43 -15.74 7.28
C ALA A 600 -14.48 -16.05 8.37
N ALA A 601 -14.90 -15.03 9.13
CA ALA A 601 -15.78 -15.19 10.29
C ALA A 601 -17.20 -15.73 9.96
N ASN A 602 -17.58 -15.79 8.68
CA ASN A 602 -18.74 -16.51 8.13
C ASN A 602 -18.64 -18.04 8.24
N LEU A 603 -17.48 -18.57 8.64
CA LEU A 603 -17.24 -19.99 8.88
C LEU A 603 -16.37 -20.17 10.14
N VAL A 604 -16.89 -20.90 11.12
CA VAL A 604 -16.19 -21.25 12.36
C VAL A 604 -15.48 -22.60 12.17
N THR A 605 -14.20 -22.64 12.53
CA THR A 605 -13.41 -23.89 12.61
C THR A 605 -12.74 -24.00 13.96
N GLY A 606 -12.56 -25.20 14.48
CA GLY A 606 -11.86 -25.38 15.74
C GLY A 606 -12.03 -26.76 16.34
N PHE A 607 -11.52 -26.93 17.56
CA PHE A 607 -11.57 -28.20 18.29
C PHE A 607 -12.43 -28.08 19.54
N MET A 608 -13.16 -29.15 19.83
CA MET A 608 -13.80 -29.38 21.13
C MET A 608 -13.59 -30.83 21.53
N ARG A 609 -14.01 -31.17 22.76
CA ARG A 609 -14.15 -32.56 23.18
C ARG A 609 -15.61 -32.94 23.30
N ILE A 610 -15.92 -34.19 22.95
CA ILE A 610 -17.23 -34.80 23.21
C ILE A 610 -17.02 -36.20 23.79
N GLY A 611 -17.44 -36.41 25.03
CA GLY A 611 -17.20 -37.69 25.72
C GLY A 611 -15.72 -37.98 25.96
N GLY A 612 -14.89 -36.94 26.11
CA GLY A 612 -13.44 -37.03 26.31
C GLY A 612 -12.61 -37.11 25.02
N GLU A 613 -13.23 -37.27 23.86
CA GLU A 613 -12.56 -37.43 22.57
C GLU A 613 -12.48 -36.11 21.81
N THR A 614 -11.32 -35.82 21.20
CA THR A 614 -11.13 -34.62 20.35
C THR A 614 -11.95 -34.72 19.08
N LEU A 615 -12.69 -33.65 18.78
CA LEU A 615 -13.54 -33.51 17.60
C LEU A 615 -13.22 -32.18 16.90
N GLY A 616 -12.89 -32.26 15.62
CA GLY A 616 -12.78 -31.10 14.75
C GLY A 616 -14.16 -30.61 14.33
N VAL A 617 -14.35 -29.29 14.28
CA VAL A 617 -15.62 -28.65 13.93
C VAL A 617 -15.44 -27.76 12.73
N LEU A 618 -16.36 -27.88 11.77
CA LEU A 618 -16.52 -27.00 10.62
C LEU A 618 -17.97 -26.50 10.58
N ALA A 619 -18.21 -25.23 10.88
CA ALA A 619 -19.56 -24.72 11.11
C ALA A 619 -19.83 -23.41 10.38
N ASN A 620 -20.92 -23.33 9.60
CA ASN A 620 -21.35 -22.05 9.04
C ASN A 620 -21.77 -21.10 10.18
N GLN A 621 -21.50 -19.81 10.01
CA GLN A 621 -21.86 -18.76 10.97
C GLN A 621 -22.92 -17.83 10.36
N PRO A 622 -24.22 -18.10 10.56
CA PRO A 622 -25.31 -17.26 10.04
C PRO A 622 -25.24 -15.80 10.49
N ALA A 623 -24.67 -15.51 11.66
CA ALA A 623 -24.52 -14.13 12.15
C ALA A 623 -23.55 -13.28 11.31
N VAL A 624 -22.71 -13.90 10.46
CA VAL A 624 -21.73 -13.21 9.62
C VAL A 624 -21.97 -13.57 8.16
N LEU A 625 -22.35 -12.57 7.35
CA LEU A 625 -22.69 -12.75 5.93
C LEU A 625 -23.75 -13.83 5.66
N GLY A 626 -24.59 -14.15 6.65
CA GLY A 626 -25.58 -15.22 6.53
C GLY A 626 -24.98 -16.64 6.43
N GLY A 627 -23.69 -16.82 6.72
CA GLY A 627 -23.02 -18.12 6.63
C GLY A 627 -22.66 -18.57 5.20
N VAL A 628 -22.72 -17.65 4.22
CA VAL A 628 -22.29 -17.92 2.83
C VAL A 628 -20.84 -18.39 2.76
N LEU A 629 -20.51 -19.19 1.75
CA LEU A 629 -19.13 -19.59 1.48
C LEU A 629 -18.49 -18.68 0.42
N ASP A 630 -17.41 -18.00 0.79
CA ASP A 630 -16.57 -17.16 -0.05
C ASP A 630 -15.14 -17.71 -0.13
N VAL A 631 -14.27 -17.09 -0.93
CA VAL A 631 -12.88 -17.57 -1.14
C VAL A 631 -12.12 -17.78 0.19
N PRO A 632 -12.09 -16.83 1.14
CA PRO A 632 -11.43 -17.03 2.44
C PRO A 632 -12.03 -18.19 3.25
N ALA A 633 -13.36 -18.34 3.28
CA ALA A 633 -14.00 -19.46 3.99
C ALA A 633 -13.62 -20.82 3.38
N PHE A 634 -13.50 -20.92 2.04
CA PHE A 634 -13.03 -22.15 1.40
C PHE A 634 -11.57 -22.47 1.72
N ALA A 635 -10.69 -21.47 1.71
CA ALA A 635 -9.28 -21.66 2.06
C ALA A 635 -9.15 -22.15 3.52
N LYS A 636 -9.86 -21.50 4.44
CA LYS A 636 -9.96 -21.88 5.86
C LYS A 636 -10.48 -23.31 6.05
N ALA A 637 -11.61 -23.63 5.41
CA ALA A 637 -12.22 -24.96 5.50
C ALA A 637 -11.29 -26.06 4.96
N THR A 638 -10.69 -25.83 3.79
CA THR A 638 -9.84 -26.83 3.13
C THR A 638 -8.66 -27.21 4.01
N ARG A 639 -7.92 -26.22 4.51
CA ARG A 639 -6.78 -26.46 5.41
C ARG A 639 -7.22 -27.17 6.69
N PHE A 640 -8.34 -26.75 7.29
CA PHE A 640 -8.83 -27.37 8.51
C PHE A 640 -9.22 -28.85 8.32
N VAL A 641 -9.87 -29.19 7.20
CA VAL A 641 -10.23 -30.57 6.84
C VAL A 641 -8.99 -31.42 6.58
N GLU A 642 -8.02 -30.91 5.82
CA GLU A 642 -6.75 -31.60 5.56
C GLU A 642 -5.97 -31.87 6.85
N ARG A 643 -5.97 -30.90 7.78
CA ARG A 643 -5.36 -31.03 9.09
C ARG A 643 -6.04 -32.11 9.94
N CYS A 644 -7.37 -32.09 10.02
CA CYS A 644 -8.10 -33.12 10.75
C CYS A 644 -7.86 -34.51 10.15
N ALA A 645 -7.76 -34.61 8.81
CA ALA A 645 -7.42 -35.87 8.15
C ALA A 645 -6.03 -36.37 8.53
N ALA A 646 -5.02 -35.50 8.49
CA ALA A 646 -3.63 -35.85 8.82
C ALA A 646 -3.47 -36.31 10.28
N LEU A 647 -4.17 -35.64 11.21
CA LEU A 647 -4.14 -35.94 12.65
C LEU A 647 -5.13 -37.04 13.06
N SER A 648 -5.85 -37.65 12.11
CA SER A 648 -6.90 -38.65 12.37
C SER A 648 -8.01 -38.16 13.32
N ILE A 649 -8.30 -36.86 13.32
CA ILE A 649 -9.33 -36.24 14.14
C ILE A 649 -10.69 -36.36 13.43
N PRO A 650 -11.74 -36.89 14.08
CA PRO A 650 -13.09 -36.89 13.53
C PRO A 650 -13.60 -35.49 13.22
N LEU A 651 -14.53 -35.37 12.27
CA LEU A 651 -15.07 -34.06 11.83
C LEU A 651 -16.58 -33.96 12.05
N LEU A 652 -17.00 -32.90 12.75
CA LEU A 652 -18.39 -32.44 12.81
C LEU A 652 -18.59 -31.25 11.88
N THR A 653 -19.48 -31.40 10.90
CA THR A 653 -19.90 -30.31 10.03
C THR A 653 -21.28 -29.79 10.44
N ILE A 654 -21.39 -28.55 10.91
CA ILE A 654 -22.68 -27.89 11.21
C ILE A 654 -23.04 -26.96 10.06
N VAL A 655 -24.20 -27.19 9.44
CA VAL A 655 -24.55 -26.56 8.16
C VAL A 655 -25.83 -25.74 8.27
N ASP A 656 -25.65 -24.44 8.03
CA ASP A 656 -26.70 -23.45 7.72
C ASP A 656 -26.09 -22.43 6.76
N CYS A 657 -26.23 -22.67 5.47
CA CYS A 657 -25.56 -21.92 4.42
C CYS A 657 -26.54 -21.64 3.29
N PRO A 658 -26.80 -20.37 2.93
CA PRO A 658 -27.73 -20.03 1.86
C PRO A 658 -27.09 -20.19 0.46
N GLY A 659 -25.77 -20.32 0.36
CA GLY A 659 -25.09 -20.38 -0.94
C GLY A 659 -23.61 -19.98 -0.94
N LEU A 660 -23.10 -19.83 -2.15
CA LEU A 660 -21.80 -19.26 -2.46
C LEU A 660 -21.92 -17.73 -2.60
N MET A 661 -20.89 -16.97 -2.22
CA MET A 661 -20.87 -15.52 -2.41
C MET A 661 -20.72 -15.16 -3.91
N PRO A 662 -21.68 -14.45 -4.52
CA PRO A 662 -21.56 -14.03 -5.92
C PRO A 662 -20.72 -12.75 -6.07
N GLY A 663 -20.12 -12.55 -7.24
CA GLY A 663 -19.63 -11.25 -7.67
C GLY A 663 -18.27 -11.29 -8.38
N PRO A 664 -17.95 -10.28 -9.22
CA PRO A 664 -16.72 -10.28 -10.02
C PRO A 664 -15.44 -10.39 -9.19
N ALA A 665 -15.44 -9.89 -7.95
CA ALA A 665 -14.29 -9.99 -7.05
C ALA A 665 -14.01 -11.45 -6.64
N GLN A 666 -15.07 -12.21 -6.32
CA GLN A 666 -14.96 -13.62 -5.94
C GLN A 666 -14.52 -14.48 -7.15
N GLU A 667 -15.09 -14.21 -8.32
CA GLU A 667 -14.72 -14.93 -9.55
C GLU A 667 -13.26 -14.68 -9.95
N LYS A 668 -12.78 -13.43 -9.87
CA LYS A 668 -11.37 -13.08 -10.11
C LYS A 668 -10.43 -13.70 -9.08
N ALA A 669 -10.89 -13.87 -7.85
CA ALA A 669 -10.16 -14.56 -6.79
C ALA A 669 -10.24 -16.10 -6.90
N GLY A 670 -10.94 -16.65 -7.91
CA GLY A 670 -10.97 -18.09 -8.17
C GLY A 670 -11.92 -18.87 -7.27
N LEU A 671 -13.10 -18.34 -6.94
CA LEU A 671 -14.11 -18.98 -6.09
C LEU A 671 -14.33 -20.48 -6.39
N LEU A 672 -14.56 -20.84 -7.65
CA LEU A 672 -14.81 -22.23 -8.05
C LEU A 672 -13.59 -23.15 -7.86
N TYR A 673 -12.37 -22.62 -7.98
CA TYR A 673 -11.15 -23.37 -7.72
C TYR A 673 -11.05 -23.73 -6.23
N HIS A 674 -11.31 -22.77 -5.35
CA HIS A 674 -11.29 -22.98 -3.90
C HIS A 674 -12.44 -23.90 -3.42
N ALA A 675 -13.63 -23.76 -4.01
CA ALA A 675 -14.74 -24.68 -3.80
C ALA A 675 -14.39 -26.14 -4.16
N ALA A 676 -13.72 -26.35 -5.31
CA ALA A 676 -13.28 -27.67 -5.73
C ALA A 676 -12.19 -28.25 -4.82
N ALA A 677 -11.30 -27.41 -4.28
CA ALA A 677 -10.27 -27.83 -3.33
C ALA A 677 -10.88 -28.40 -2.04
N LEU A 678 -11.86 -27.71 -1.44
CA LEU A 678 -12.58 -28.20 -0.27
C LEU A 678 -13.31 -29.52 -0.57
N SER A 679 -14.04 -29.57 -1.69
CA SER A 679 -14.79 -30.76 -2.09
C SER A 679 -13.87 -31.99 -2.23
N ARG A 680 -12.67 -31.80 -2.81
CA ARG A 680 -11.65 -32.84 -2.90
C ARG A 680 -11.09 -33.24 -1.54
N ALA A 681 -10.78 -32.28 -0.66
CA ALA A 681 -10.29 -32.56 0.69
C ALA A 681 -11.31 -33.40 1.48
N LEU A 682 -12.60 -33.03 1.40
CA LEU A 682 -13.69 -33.81 2.00
C LEU A 682 -13.84 -35.19 1.36
N ALA A 683 -13.70 -35.33 0.04
CA ALA A 683 -13.76 -36.63 -0.61
C ALA A 683 -12.62 -37.58 -0.19
N LEU A 684 -11.45 -37.05 0.16
CA LEU A 684 -10.28 -37.80 0.62
C LEU A 684 -10.24 -38.00 2.15
N PHE A 685 -11.14 -37.38 2.90
CA PHE A 685 -11.14 -37.41 4.35
C PHE A 685 -11.49 -38.81 4.90
N ALA A 686 -10.52 -39.53 5.45
CA ALA A 686 -10.74 -40.87 5.98
C ALA A 686 -11.38 -40.97 7.38
N PRO A 687 -11.13 -40.04 8.34
CA PRO A 687 -11.66 -40.18 9.69
C PRO A 687 -13.20 -40.14 9.76
N PRO A 688 -13.80 -40.56 10.89
CA PRO A 688 -15.24 -40.47 11.09
C PRO A 688 -15.75 -39.04 10.89
N ARG A 689 -16.89 -38.91 10.21
CA ARG A 689 -17.51 -37.61 9.98
C ARG A 689 -19.00 -37.64 10.27
N VAL A 690 -19.47 -36.59 10.93
CA VAL A 690 -20.87 -36.37 11.25
C VAL A 690 -21.30 -35.01 10.71
N THR A 691 -22.48 -34.93 10.13
CA THR A 691 -23.07 -33.67 9.67
C THR A 691 -24.34 -33.38 10.46
N LEU A 692 -24.48 -32.14 10.94
CA LEU A 692 -25.69 -31.62 11.57
C LEU A 692 -26.29 -30.49 10.74
N LEU A 693 -27.44 -30.75 10.12
CA LEU A 693 -28.24 -29.75 9.41
C LEU A 693 -29.16 -29.03 10.40
N THR A 694 -28.93 -27.73 10.64
CA THR A 694 -29.73 -26.95 11.59
C THR A 694 -30.91 -26.25 10.92
N ARG A 695 -30.72 -25.67 9.73
CA ARG A 695 -31.76 -24.87 9.06
C ARG A 695 -31.77 -24.92 7.53
N ASN A 696 -30.95 -24.16 6.79
CA ASN A 696 -31.09 -24.11 5.33
C ASN A 696 -29.80 -24.49 4.62
N LEU A 697 -29.91 -25.28 3.56
CA LEU A 697 -28.79 -25.68 2.73
C LEU A 697 -29.24 -26.02 1.30
N PRO A 698 -28.87 -25.25 0.27
CA PRO A 698 -29.13 -25.63 -1.12
C PRO A 698 -28.46 -26.97 -1.47
N ALA A 699 -29.14 -27.79 -2.28
CA ALA A 699 -28.64 -29.12 -2.66
C ALA A 699 -27.27 -29.09 -3.36
N SER A 700 -26.98 -28.05 -4.15
CA SER A 700 -25.68 -27.85 -4.79
C SER A 700 -24.55 -27.63 -3.76
N VAL A 701 -24.82 -26.86 -2.71
CA VAL A 701 -23.87 -26.63 -1.61
C VAL A 701 -23.72 -27.91 -0.78
N ALA A 702 -24.80 -28.67 -0.57
CA ALA A 702 -24.74 -29.97 0.09
C ALA A 702 -23.80 -30.95 -0.63
N ALA A 703 -23.92 -31.04 -1.97
CA ALA A 703 -23.03 -31.86 -2.78
C ALA A 703 -21.57 -31.38 -2.70
N LEU A 704 -21.33 -30.07 -2.78
CA LEU A 704 -20.01 -29.45 -2.67
C LEU A 704 -19.34 -29.79 -1.33
N MET A 705 -20.10 -29.68 -0.23
CA MET A 705 -19.66 -29.97 1.14
C MET A 705 -19.64 -31.47 1.47
N GLY A 706 -19.82 -32.35 0.48
CA GLY A 706 -19.74 -33.81 0.68
C GLY A 706 -20.77 -34.37 1.66
N ILE A 707 -21.91 -33.68 1.83
CA ILE A 707 -22.93 -34.06 2.80
C ILE A 707 -23.59 -35.38 2.37
N GLY A 708 -23.64 -36.34 3.29
CA GLY A 708 -24.07 -37.72 3.04
C GLY A 708 -22.95 -38.74 2.90
N GLN A 709 -21.67 -38.32 2.85
CA GLN A 709 -20.52 -39.25 2.90
C GLN A 709 -20.23 -39.82 4.30
N GLY A 710 -21.04 -39.48 5.30
CA GLY A 710 -21.00 -39.99 6.67
C GLY A 710 -22.37 -39.89 7.34
N LYS A 711 -22.41 -39.98 8.67
CA LYS A 711 -23.69 -39.88 9.40
C LYS A 711 -24.23 -38.46 9.30
N THR A 712 -25.48 -38.33 8.85
CA THR A 712 -26.14 -37.03 8.65
C THR A 712 -27.38 -36.96 9.51
N TYR A 713 -27.40 -36.01 10.44
CA TYR A 713 -28.53 -35.67 11.29
C TYR A 713 -29.08 -34.31 10.91
N ARG A 714 -30.36 -34.09 11.22
CA ARG A 714 -31.02 -32.82 10.99
C ARG A 714 -31.98 -32.46 12.11
N TRP A 715 -32.12 -31.18 12.38
CA TRP A 715 -33.24 -30.67 13.17
C TRP A 715 -34.50 -30.56 12.31
N ALA A 716 -35.67 -30.51 12.94
CA ALA A 716 -36.95 -30.43 12.23
C ALA A 716 -37.10 -29.16 11.37
N SER A 717 -36.43 -28.08 11.78
CA SER A 717 -36.29 -26.81 11.06
C SER A 717 -35.53 -26.95 9.73
N ALA A 718 -34.75 -28.01 9.55
CA ALA A 718 -33.82 -28.11 8.44
C ALA A 718 -34.48 -28.38 7.08
N ARG A 719 -33.90 -27.81 6.02
CA ARG A 719 -34.21 -28.00 4.60
C ARG A 719 -32.89 -28.11 3.81
N PRO A 720 -32.77 -29.06 2.87
CA PRO A 720 -33.70 -30.13 2.50
C PRO A 720 -33.80 -31.24 3.58
N GLN A 721 -34.78 -32.13 3.44
CA GLN A 721 -34.95 -33.27 4.35
C GLN A 721 -33.97 -34.41 4.04
N ILE A 722 -32.68 -34.18 4.28
CA ILE A 722 -31.60 -35.17 4.11
C ILE A 722 -31.12 -35.60 5.51
N GLY A 723 -31.02 -36.92 5.73
CA GLY A 723 -30.57 -37.48 7.01
C GLY A 723 -31.67 -37.71 8.04
N GLU A 724 -31.27 -38.24 9.19
CA GLU A 724 -32.14 -38.63 10.30
C GLU A 724 -32.57 -37.41 11.13
N THR A 725 -33.86 -37.32 11.47
CA THR A 725 -34.38 -36.19 12.24
C THR A 725 -34.19 -36.43 13.73
N ILE A 726 -33.54 -35.50 14.41
CA ILE A 726 -33.26 -35.59 15.84
C ILE A 726 -33.82 -34.37 16.59
N PRO A 727 -34.28 -34.52 17.84
CA PRO A 727 -34.62 -33.40 18.70
C PRO A 727 -33.36 -32.56 19.02
N PRO A 728 -33.42 -31.22 18.96
CA PRO A 728 -32.28 -30.37 19.32
C PRO A 728 -31.64 -30.70 20.68
N PRO A 729 -32.39 -30.97 21.79
CA PRO A 729 -31.79 -31.25 23.10
C PRO A 729 -30.94 -32.53 23.15
N ASP A 730 -31.23 -33.48 22.26
CA ASP A 730 -30.54 -34.78 22.18
C ASP A 730 -29.31 -34.74 21.27
N THR A 731 -28.98 -33.58 20.66
CA THR A 731 -27.91 -33.45 19.66
C THR A 731 -26.62 -34.12 20.10
N ARG A 732 -26.18 -33.88 21.34
CA ARG A 732 -24.95 -34.45 21.91
C ARG A 732 -24.93 -35.99 21.87
N ARG A 733 -26.02 -36.64 22.26
CA ARG A 733 -26.16 -38.12 22.26
C ARG A 733 -26.03 -38.68 20.84
N TRP A 734 -26.65 -38.01 19.87
CA TRP A 734 -26.60 -38.43 18.47
C TRP A 734 -25.25 -38.20 17.81
N LEU A 735 -24.54 -37.13 18.19
CA LEU A 735 -23.17 -36.90 17.74
C LEU A 735 -22.24 -38.04 18.19
N LEU A 736 -22.32 -38.46 19.46
CA LEU A 736 -21.57 -39.62 19.97
C LEU A 736 -21.89 -40.91 19.20
N ALA A 737 -23.19 -41.21 19.02
CA ALA A 737 -23.61 -42.38 18.26
C ALA A 737 -23.15 -42.34 16.79
N GLY A 738 -23.16 -41.14 16.18
CA GLY A 738 -22.71 -40.92 14.80
C GLY A 738 -21.19 -41.12 14.61
N LEU A 739 -20.42 -40.87 15.66
CA LEU A 739 -18.99 -41.15 15.75
C LEU A 739 -18.69 -42.62 16.09
N GLY A 740 -19.71 -43.45 16.30
CA GLY A 740 -19.57 -44.87 16.63
C GLY A 740 -19.22 -45.14 18.10
N ARG A 741 -19.65 -44.28 19.02
CA ARG A 741 -19.37 -44.35 20.45
C ARG A 741 -20.62 -44.60 21.29
#